data_AF-A0AAW4PQ52-F1
#
_entry.id   AF-A0AAW4PQ52-F1
#
_cell.length_a   1.000
_cell.length_b   1.000
_cell.length_c   1.000
_cell.angle_alpha   90.00
_cell.angle_beta   90.00
_cell.angle_gamma   90.00
#
_symmetry.space_group_name_H-M   'P 1'
#
loop_
_entity.id
_entity.type
_entity.pdbx_description
1 polymer ?
#
loop_
_entity_poly.entity_id
_entity_poly.type
_entity_poly.pdbx_seq_one_letter_code
_entity_poly.pdbx_strand_id
1 'polypeptide(L)'
;MTGDRTELSRRRLLLSAAMAGLAGCPSGGPVEGTTTTETREATDGGRPTDTGLAVADAPQAAVDGAHAPGPPVFTSIGETVRAPEFAGVESNLAPWNPDREGAYAWSVVDAPGGSEATVGDGAAVEFEPDEPGTYELELDAPDGTHPLTVRAFPRQTAGEPRPTLTLSGDGEADTDGILLRADARAPASSDESDDDLTVEFLVDDRDRDAFSGSLAVEGHEARLSPGDLSGPVRVHAAAAGRTGRSVADTVRVDPDGTVARPTEPPAWAEDAVVYEIFVRRFGADVDFEFLESKVEYVDSMGADAVWLTPILDAHSHRDETQPGGPHGYDVVDYFETADALGTREAFQSFVDACHERDIEVIFDLVVNHTAREHPYFQSATAGEDAPFRDWYRWEGEEARYYFGWRGIPLLDFDEPAVRSWVLAVAEEWAEVVDGFRCDVAWGVPHSFWKEFRARIKRQHPDFLLLGECVPWEDDYADFAENEFGLHYAEGLFETLGAIGAGEEPAEALHDVAAWRRDAGYPDHVGLLNYVENHDTDRYLAGATRRAQMAAGAATFTLPGAPMVYYGQETGLTGMRERMNWDDADEALRAFYRNLADVRHEEPALQSDADVVPLSVTPGNDRVTGYAREADGRRVHVLLNFGEDPVEVAQHPAVSRTDRIAGADVGTDDGAVTVDAAVVLRADALSGRGAPLATFSDPTGDATAPDGTQASALDLRALDVYESDDAHQFVWSFENLPGDGASQHLQLYLRDPDADGGTTATRTGIDASLADPAQYRVVVTPQTAVLEASDGEAVTDLDARVVGDQIRVDVPNEYLPEDPRDLRFTALVAGYDPDAPGDVAQTSESNVADLLVGPSTDEAAVRSDAGATLPSVSLSTGVQNRLLGADLVAAWDDPTGDDHGPGTYTYPDSSRWPDGALDLTRFAVFEGEERYRVQFAFRGPVETDGPGSRPQHLQLYLRYPEESGGATAAREGVGATLAAPYHSRVVASETTTAVERPDGTVVTDDVTVDTIDGVRGLWLSIPKATVGDLSTTELVPLVLGNSLTGDGGVARVERERDVRDFGGRESESQSNVLDLLTPDGVRQSEVLAADGEPPSIPLLEFESGT
;
A
#
# COMPACT_ATOMS: atom_id res chain seq x y z
N MET A 1 20.91 -12.42 -2.66
CA MET A 1 21.40 -12.73 -1.29
C MET A 1 20.23 -12.59 -0.35
N THR A 2 19.63 -13.71 0.02
CA THR A 2 18.48 -13.81 0.93
C THR A 2 18.92 -13.47 2.36
N GLY A 3 18.70 -12.24 2.78
CA GLY A 3 18.86 -11.80 4.17
C GLY A 3 17.66 -12.27 4.98
N ASP A 4 17.93 -13.17 5.91
CA ASP A 4 16.99 -13.71 6.88
C ASP A 4 16.41 -12.55 7.75
N ARG A 5 15.20 -12.07 7.44
CA ARG A 5 14.48 -11.02 8.22
C ARG A 5 14.33 -11.42 9.71
N THR A 6 14.44 -12.70 10.02
CA THR A 6 14.42 -13.26 11.38
C THR A 6 15.68 -12.97 12.21
N GLU A 7 16.80 -12.56 11.57
CA GLU A 7 18.04 -12.21 12.29
C GLU A 7 18.11 -10.72 12.65
N LEU A 8 17.42 -9.86 11.89
CA LEU A 8 17.24 -8.43 12.19
C LEU A 8 16.35 -8.20 13.43
N SER A 9 15.31 -9.02 13.61
CA SER A 9 14.46 -9.01 14.81
C SER A 9 15.21 -9.40 16.09
N ARG A 10 16.26 -10.25 16.01
CA ARG A 10 17.11 -10.57 17.16
C ARG A 10 18.09 -9.46 17.56
N ARG A 11 18.49 -8.58 16.65
CA ARG A 11 19.28 -7.38 16.99
C ARG A 11 18.40 -6.21 17.45
N ARG A 12 17.16 -6.08 16.93
CA ARG A 12 16.14 -5.13 17.43
C ARG A 12 15.73 -5.41 18.88
N LEU A 13 15.70 -6.69 19.30
CA LEU A 13 15.53 -7.13 20.70
C LEU A 13 16.53 -6.52 21.70
N LEU A 14 17.68 -6.01 21.25
CA LEU A 14 18.68 -5.35 22.10
C LEU A 14 18.64 -3.82 22.07
N LEU A 15 17.97 -3.19 21.08
CA LEU A 15 17.79 -1.73 21.03
C LEU A 15 16.48 -1.30 21.73
N SER A 16 15.39 -2.07 21.63
CA SER A 16 14.15 -1.79 22.40
C SER A 16 14.29 -2.14 23.89
N ALA A 17 15.21 -3.05 24.22
CA ALA A 17 15.65 -3.25 25.59
C ALA A 17 16.43 -2.04 26.15
N ALA A 18 16.63 -0.96 25.37
CA ALA A 18 17.16 0.33 25.84
C ALA A 18 16.08 1.41 26.06
N MET A 19 14.78 1.05 26.00
CA MET A 19 13.80 1.59 26.98
C MET A 19 14.17 1.18 28.42
N ALA A 20 15.12 0.24 28.61
CA ALA A 20 15.74 -0.01 29.90
C ALA A 20 16.84 1.01 30.20
N GLY A 21 16.52 1.97 31.04
CA GLY A 21 17.49 2.96 31.45
C GLY A 21 17.15 3.75 32.69
N LEU A 22 16.54 3.15 33.71
CA LEU A 22 16.93 3.40 35.11
C LEU A 22 17.48 4.81 35.37
N ALA A 23 16.67 5.86 35.21
CA ALA A 23 17.06 7.19 35.64
C ALA A 23 16.74 7.35 37.14
N GLY A 24 17.39 6.52 37.97
CA GLY A 24 17.68 6.85 39.35
C GLY A 24 16.99 6.06 40.46
N CYS A 25 17.24 4.75 40.58
CA CYS A 25 17.19 4.08 41.89
C CYS A 25 18.36 3.10 42.04
N PRO A 26 19.34 3.33 42.95
CA PRO A 26 20.25 2.28 43.33
C PRO A 26 19.47 1.24 44.13
N SER A 27 19.71 -0.03 43.83
CA SER A 27 19.22 -1.18 44.57
C SER A 27 19.55 -1.05 46.07
N GLY A 28 18.54 -0.69 46.86
CA GLY A 28 18.64 -0.62 48.31
C GLY A 28 18.56 -2.02 48.91
N GLY A 29 19.71 -2.55 49.37
CA GLY A 29 19.76 -3.71 50.27
C GLY A 29 19.03 -3.46 51.59
N PRO A 30 18.84 -4.51 52.42
CA PRO A 30 17.90 -4.48 53.55
C PRO A 30 18.36 -3.50 54.62
N VAL A 31 17.55 -2.49 54.90
CA VAL A 31 17.76 -1.60 56.04
C VAL A 31 17.03 -2.19 57.25
N GLU A 32 17.79 -2.90 58.09
CA GLU A 32 17.41 -3.09 59.49
C GLU A 32 17.39 -1.73 60.19
N GLY A 33 16.19 -1.21 60.45
CA GLY A 33 15.99 0.04 61.19
C GLY A 33 14.85 -0.12 62.19
N THR A 34 15.21 -0.52 63.41
CA THR A 34 14.30 -0.51 64.56
C THR A 34 13.93 0.94 64.92
N THR A 35 12.64 1.29 64.91
CA THR A 35 12.16 2.44 65.71
C THR A 35 10.67 2.29 66.05
N THR A 36 10.45 1.78 67.27
CA THR A 36 9.35 2.06 68.22
C THR A 36 8.06 2.71 67.70
N THR A 37 7.02 1.88 67.64
CA THR A 37 5.61 2.25 67.70
C THR A 37 5.30 2.94 69.04
N GLU A 38 4.95 4.22 69.03
CA GLU A 38 4.14 4.80 70.12
C GLU A 38 2.66 4.68 69.74
N THR A 39 2.01 3.74 70.43
CA THR A 39 0.58 3.51 70.41
C THR A 39 -0.12 4.67 71.10
N ARG A 40 -1.06 5.34 70.42
CA ARG A 40 -2.06 6.20 71.05
C ARG A 40 -3.39 5.45 71.02
N GLU A 41 -3.79 4.97 72.19
CA GLU A 41 -5.08 4.29 72.43
C GLU A 41 -6.25 5.19 71.99
N ALA A 42 -7.07 4.69 71.06
CA ALA A 42 -8.42 5.16 70.83
C ALA A 42 -9.39 4.16 71.47
N THR A 43 -10.20 4.68 72.39
CA THR A 43 -11.18 3.97 73.20
C THR A 43 -12.36 3.44 72.37
N ASP A 44 -12.73 2.20 72.67
CA ASP A 44 -13.95 1.49 72.30
C ASP A 44 -15.23 2.35 72.45
N GLY A 45 -16.03 2.42 71.39
CA GLY A 45 -17.24 3.25 71.37
C GLY A 45 -17.99 3.27 70.03
N GLY A 46 -18.60 2.15 69.65
CA GLY A 46 -19.75 2.11 68.72
C GLY A 46 -19.41 1.83 67.26
N ARG A 47 -19.98 0.73 66.72
CA ARG A 47 -20.07 0.47 65.28
C ARG A 47 -20.75 1.65 64.57
N PRO A 48 -20.11 2.28 63.57
CA PRO A 48 -20.82 2.89 62.46
C PRO A 48 -21.07 1.78 61.43
N THR A 49 -22.30 1.26 61.37
CA THR A 49 -22.77 0.37 60.29
C THR A 49 -23.23 1.20 59.09
N ASP A 50 -22.43 2.16 58.67
CA ASP A 50 -22.74 3.02 57.52
C ASP A 50 -21.41 3.45 56.90
N THR A 51 -20.79 2.53 56.16
CA THR A 51 -19.75 2.92 55.20
C THR A 51 -20.48 3.70 54.11
N GLY A 52 -20.50 5.02 54.26
CA GLY A 52 -21.06 6.00 53.31
C GLY A 52 -20.35 6.04 51.96
N LEU A 53 -19.91 4.89 51.45
CA LEU A 53 -19.73 4.58 50.04
C LEU A 53 -21.07 4.02 49.52
N ALA A 54 -22.16 4.76 49.73
CA ALA A 54 -23.21 4.73 48.71
C ALA A 54 -22.49 5.22 47.45
N VAL A 55 -22.68 4.54 46.31
CA VAL A 55 -22.25 5.00 44.98
C VAL A 55 -22.35 6.53 45.00
N ALA A 56 -21.22 7.25 45.12
CA ALA A 56 -21.27 8.70 45.10
C ALA A 56 -21.97 8.99 43.78
N ASP A 57 -23.10 9.71 43.85
CA ASP A 57 -24.15 9.82 42.83
C ASP A 57 -23.61 10.04 41.40
N ALA A 58 -22.99 9.04 40.78
CA ALA A 58 -22.84 8.95 39.35
C ALA A 58 -24.29 8.92 38.87
N PRO A 59 -24.72 9.89 38.05
CA PRO A 59 -26.11 9.97 37.64
C PRO A 59 -26.53 8.59 37.14
N GLN A 60 -27.54 8.02 37.80
CA GLN A 60 -28.20 6.82 37.32
C GLN A 60 -28.97 7.28 36.09
N ALA A 61 -28.27 7.42 34.97
CA ALA A 61 -28.90 7.66 33.69
C ALA A 61 -29.91 6.52 33.51
N ALA A 62 -31.16 6.87 33.25
CA ALA A 62 -32.16 5.87 32.91
C ALA A 62 -31.71 5.23 31.59
N VAL A 63 -31.08 4.07 31.67
CA VAL A 63 -30.60 3.34 30.49
C VAL A 63 -31.82 2.69 29.86
N ASP A 64 -32.34 3.30 28.79
CA ASP A 64 -33.37 2.66 27.95
C ASP A 64 -32.73 1.45 27.24
N GLY A 65 -33.36 0.29 27.45
CA GLY A 65 -32.80 -1.04 27.19
C GLY A 65 -32.67 -1.42 25.71
N ALA A 66 -31.47 -1.93 25.40
CA ALA A 66 -31.24 -2.95 24.39
C ALA A 66 -29.98 -3.73 24.80
N HIS A 67 -30.15 -4.93 25.38
CA HIS A 67 -29.03 -5.79 25.83
C HIS A 67 -28.33 -6.58 24.71
N ALA A 68 -28.73 -6.38 23.46
CA ALA A 68 -28.19 -7.08 22.32
C ALA A 68 -26.66 -6.90 22.19
N PRO A 69 -25.88 -7.97 21.97
CA PRO A 69 -24.43 -7.99 22.19
C PRO A 69 -23.56 -7.28 21.13
N GLY A 70 -24.17 -6.57 20.17
CA GLY A 70 -23.44 -5.75 19.19
C GLY A 70 -23.65 -6.20 17.74
N PRO A 71 -22.74 -5.82 16.82
CA PRO A 71 -22.75 -6.29 15.43
C PRO A 71 -22.33 -7.76 15.31
N PRO A 72 -22.56 -8.41 14.15
CA PRO A 72 -22.01 -9.72 13.84
C PRO A 72 -20.48 -9.73 13.98
N VAL A 73 -19.91 -10.85 14.40
CA VAL A 73 -18.46 -10.98 14.62
C VAL A 73 -17.84 -11.69 13.42
N PHE A 74 -16.84 -11.07 12.79
CA PHE A 74 -16.00 -11.69 11.77
C PHE A 74 -14.65 -12.04 12.40
N THR A 75 -14.21 -13.30 12.29
CA THR A 75 -12.97 -13.79 12.92
C THR A 75 -12.39 -14.98 12.15
N SER A 76 -11.18 -15.42 12.47
CA SER A 76 -10.53 -16.60 11.86
C SER A 76 -10.34 -17.75 12.86
N ILE A 77 -10.23 -18.99 12.38
CA ILE A 77 -9.93 -20.13 13.27
C ILE A 77 -8.57 -19.97 13.93
N GLY A 78 -8.54 -20.12 15.26
CA GLY A 78 -7.33 -19.94 16.06
C GLY A 78 -7.01 -18.48 16.39
N GLU A 79 -7.81 -17.53 15.91
CA GLU A 79 -8.06 -16.28 16.62
C GLU A 79 -9.04 -16.63 17.74
N THR A 80 -8.55 -16.86 18.95
CA THR A 80 -9.36 -16.47 20.10
C THR A 80 -9.46 -14.95 20.00
N VAL A 81 -10.57 -14.34 20.39
CA VAL A 81 -10.65 -12.87 20.49
C VAL A 81 -9.63 -12.42 21.55
N ARG A 82 -8.35 -12.30 21.22
CA ARG A 82 -7.23 -12.33 22.18
C ARG A 82 -6.07 -11.47 21.72
N ALA A 83 -5.67 -10.55 22.57
CA ALA A 83 -4.37 -9.91 22.52
C ALA A 83 -3.28 -10.84 23.12
N PRO A 84 -2.00 -10.68 22.78
CA PRO A 84 -0.91 -11.53 23.25
C PRO A 84 -0.73 -11.54 24.78
N GLU A 85 -0.08 -12.61 25.28
CA GLU A 85 0.18 -12.97 26.69
C GLU A 85 0.78 -11.88 27.59
N PHE A 86 1.20 -10.74 27.05
CA PHE A 86 1.78 -9.61 27.77
C PHE A 86 0.74 -8.55 28.22
N ALA A 87 -0.51 -8.65 27.76
CA ALA A 87 -1.58 -7.68 28.03
C ALA A 87 -2.67 -8.16 29.01
N GLY A 88 -2.94 -9.47 29.06
CA GLY A 88 -3.96 -10.05 29.96
C GLY A 88 -5.38 -9.56 29.72
N VAL A 89 -5.69 -9.00 28.54
CA VAL A 89 -7.04 -8.62 28.10
C VAL A 89 -7.40 -9.54 26.94
N GLU A 90 -8.25 -10.51 27.24
CA GLU A 90 -8.91 -11.35 26.26
C GLU A 90 -10.16 -10.56 25.85
N SER A 91 -10.34 -10.33 24.56
CA SER A 91 -11.57 -9.70 24.10
C SER A 91 -12.71 -10.71 24.19
N ASN A 92 -13.94 -10.21 24.31
CA ASN A 92 -15.06 -10.99 24.83
C ASN A 92 -16.35 -10.69 24.06
N LEU A 93 -17.32 -11.58 24.20
CA LEU A 93 -18.72 -11.31 23.88
C LEU A 93 -19.38 -10.75 25.13
N ALA A 94 -20.15 -9.66 25.05
CA ALA A 94 -20.75 -9.03 26.22
C ALA A 94 -22.11 -8.39 25.89
N PRO A 95 -23.05 -8.31 26.86
CA PRO A 95 -24.26 -7.52 26.73
C PRO A 95 -23.93 -6.03 26.57
N TRP A 96 -24.64 -5.34 25.67
CA TRP A 96 -24.57 -3.87 25.57
C TRP A 96 -25.58 -3.22 26.50
N ASN A 97 -25.31 -1.99 26.94
CA ASN A 97 -26.09 -1.25 27.93
C ASN A 97 -26.54 -2.13 29.11
N PRO A 98 -25.62 -2.89 29.75
CA PRO A 98 -26.06 -3.94 30.63
C PRO A 98 -26.65 -3.37 31.94
N ASP A 99 -27.77 -3.94 32.39
CA ASP A 99 -28.23 -3.76 33.76
C ASP A 99 -27.16 -4.30 34.71
N ARG A 100 -26.72 -3.44 35.63
CA ARG A 100 -25.69 -3.72 36.63
C ARG A 100 -26.04 -4.91 37.52
N GLU A 101 -27.34 -5.17 37.75
CA GLU A 101 -27.82 -6.30 38.57
C GLU A 101 -28.50 -7.39 37.70
N GLY A 102 -28.37 -7.30 36.38
CA GLY A 102 -28.97 -8.22 35.42
C GLY A 102 -28.33 -9.61 35.46
N ALA A 103 -29.11 -10.63 35.09
CA ALA A 103 -28.62 -11.98 34.86
C ALA A 103 -28.47 -12.22 33.35
N TYR A 104 -27.31 -12.75 32.95
CA TYR A 104 -26.94 -12.97 31.56
C TYR A 104 -26.46 -14.41 31.38
N ALA A 105 -26.87 -15.05 30.29
CA ALA A 105 -26.40 -16.39 29.94
C ALA A 105 -26.25 -16.54 28.43
N TRP A 106 -25.13 -17.12 28.02
CA TRP A 106 -24.81 -17.36 26.61
C TRP A 106 -25.06 -18.82 26.23
N SER A 107 -25.45 -19.05 24.98
CA SER A 107 -25.53 -20.40 24.41
C SER A 107 -25.18 -20.41 22.92
N VAL A 108 -24.60 -21.51 22.45
CA VAL A 108 -24.40 -21.81 21.02
C VAL A 108 -25.64 -22.55 20.52
N VAL A 109 -26.35 -21.95 19.58
CA VAL A 109 -27.62 -22.46 19.02
C VAL A 109 -27.37 -23.31 17.78
N ASP A 110 -26.48 -22.85 16.90
CA ASP A 110 -26.07 -23.57 15.69
C ASP A 110 -24.58 -23.37 15.44
N ALA A 111 -23.93 -24.38 14.85
CA ALA A 111 -22.50 -24.40 14.60
C ALA A 111 -22.15 -25.25 13.37
N PRO A 112 -20.98 -25.03 12.73
CA PRO A 112 -20.51 -25.84 11.62
C PRO A 112 -20.39 -27.33 11.97
N GLY A 113 -20.62 -28.19 10.97
CA GLY A 113 -20.59 -29.64 11.16
C GLY A 113 -19.20 -30.16 11.51
N GLY A 114 -18.95 -30.41 12.80
CA GLY A 114 -17.64 -30.83 13.33
C GLY A 114 -17.21 -30.05 14.56
N SER A 115 -17.81 -28.88 14.77
CA SER A 115 -17.55 -28.01 15.92
C SER A 115 -17.90 -28.67 17.26
N GLU A 116 -17.01 -28.49 18.23
CA GLU A 116 -17.19 -28.74 19.66
C GLU A 116 -17.12 -27.45 20.49
N ALA A 117 -17.04 -26.27 19.84
CA ALA A 117 -17.01 -24.96 20.49
C ALA A 117 -18.15 -24.75 21.51
N THR A 118 -17.81 -24.12 22.63
CA THR A 118 -18.72 -23.78 23.72
C THR A 118 -18.47 -22.37 24.21
N VAL A 119 -19.47 -21.77 24.84
CA VAL A 119 -19.35 -20.48 25.54
C VAL A 119 -19.17 -20.69 27.03
N GLY A 120 -18.48 -19.75 27.68
CA GLY A 120 -18.25 -19.75 29.13
C GLY A 120 -19.49 -19.39 29.96
N ASP A 121 -19.30 -19.38 31.29
CA ASP A 121 -20.28 -18.86 32.24
C ASP A 121 -19.96 -17.39 32.55
N GLY A 122 -20.93 -16.48 32.48
CA GLY A 122 -20.72 -15.06 32.80
C GLY A 122 -21.58 -14.12 31.97
N ALA A 123 -21.50 -12.83 32.28
CA ALA A 123 -22.11 -11.78 31.45
C ALA A 123 -21.27 -11.51 30.20
N ALA A 124 -19.97 -11.30 30.41
CA ALA A 124 -18.99 -11.36 29.33
C ALA A 124 -18.39 -12.77 29.25
N VAL A 125 -18.23 -13.30 28.04
CA VAL A 125 -17.69 -14.65 27.80
C VAL A 125 -16.73 -14.65 26.62
N GLU A 126 -15.75 -15.55 26.66
CA GLU A 126 -14.94 -15.86 25.50
C GLU A 126 -15.66 -16.83 24.56
N PHE A 127 -15.36 -16.69 23.27
CA PHE A 127 -15.79 -17.62 22.25
C PHE A 127 -14.65 -17.83 21.24
N GLU A 128 -14.26 -19.08 21.04
CA GLU A 128 -13.23 -19.47 20.07
C GLU A 128 -13.87 -20.43 19.06
N PRO A 129 -14.02 -20.03 17.79
CA PRO A 129 -14.49 -20.93 16.75
C PRO A 129 -13.40 -21.96 16.43
N ASP A 130 -13.81 -23.22 16.27
CA ASP A 130 -12.93 -24.36 16.02
C ASP A 130 -13.05 -24.94 14.60
N GLU A 131 -14.06 -24.53 13.84
CA GLU A 131 -14.32 -24.93 12.46
C GLU A 131 -14.75 -23.73 11.60
N PRO A 132 -14.21 -23.54 10.38
CA PRO A 132 -14.63 -22.44 9.52
C PRO A 132 -16.12 -22.56 9.17
N GLY A 133 -16.86 -21.46 9.27
CA GLY A 133 -18.30 -21.46 9.00
C GLY A 133 -19.04 -20.34 9.73
N THR A 134 -20.35 -20.52 9.88
CA THR A 134 -21.21 -19.59 10.63
C THR A 134 -21.68 -20.26 11.91
N TYR A 135 -21.59 -19.54 13.01
CA TYR A 135 -22.11 -19.92 14.32
C TYR A 135 -23.23 -18.95 14.69
N GLU A 136 -24.33 -19.48 15.22
CA GLU A 136 -25.41 -18.68 15.79
C GLU A 136 -25.38 -18.83 17.31
N LEU A 137 -25.15 -17.73 18.01
CA LEU A 137 -25.15 -17.64 19.47
C LEU A 137 -26.41 -16.89 19.93
N GLU A 138 -26.81 -17.12 21.18
CA GLU A 138 -27.87 -16.38 21.84
C GLU A 138 -27.42 -15.91 23.23
N LEU A 139 -27.81 -14.68 23.57
CA LEU A 139 -27.69 -14.08 24.89
C LEU A 139 -29.08 -13.96 25.52
N ASP A 140 -29.33 -14.71 26.59
CA ASP A 140 -30.48 -14.51 27.47
C ASP A 140 -30.18 -13.35 28.44
N ALA A 141 -30.94 -12.26 28.33
CA ALA A 141 -30.80 -11.04 29.12
C ALA A 141 -32.13 -10.64 29.80
N PRO A 142 -32.13 -9.67 30.73
CA PRO A 142 -33.35 -9.25 31.44
C PRO A 142 -34.51 -8.76 30.55
N ASP A 143 -34.21 -8.24 29.36
CA ASP A 143 -35.17 -7.72 28.39
C ASP A 143 -35.57 -8.73 27.30
N GLY A 144 -34.92 -9.90 27.21
CA GLY A 144 -35.22 -10.93 26.23
C GLY A 144 -34.00 -11.76 25.82
N THR A 145 -34.20 -12.62 24.82
CA THR A 145 -33.13 -13.38 24.18
C THR A 145 -32.69 -12.64 22.91
N HIS A 146 -31.38 -12.46 22.74
CA HIS A 146 -30.80 -11.71 21.62
C HIS A 146 -29.84 -12.61 20.83
N PRO A 147 -30.00 -12.72 19.50
CA PRO A 147 -29.08 -13.50 18.67
C PRO A 147 -27.76 -12.74 18.41
N LEU A 148 -26.71 -13.49 18.11
CA LEU A 148 -25.44 -13.01 17.60
C LEU A 148 -24.88 -14.00 16.57
N THR A 149 -24.60 -13.52 15.37
CA THR A 149 -23.92 -14.29 14.33
C THR A 149 -22.40 -14.11 14.45
N VAL A 150 -21.67 -15.23 14.41
CA VAL A 150 -20.20 -15.24 14.30
C VAL A 150 -19.82 -15.94 13.00
N ARG A 151 -19.12 -15.24 12.10
CA ARG A 151 -18.57 -15.77 10.86
C ARG A 151 -17.08 -16.04 11.03
N ALA A 152 -16.72 -17.32 11.04
CA ALA A 152 -15.34 -17.80 11.17
C ALA A 152 -14.73 -18.17 9.81
N PHE A 153 -13.62 -17.55 9.46
CA PHE A 153 -12.80 -17.82 8.27
C PHE A 153 -11.68 -18.83 8.57
N PRO A 154 -11.05 -19.44 7.55
CA PRO A 154 -9.85 -20.26 7.75
C PRO A 154 -8.76 -19.51 8.52
N ARG A 155 -7.90 -20.27 9.19
CA ARG A 155 -6.84 -19.71 10.05
C ARG A 155 -5.95 -18.73 9.30
N GLN A 156 -5.80 -17.54 9.86
CA GLN A 156 -4.83 -16.53 9.43
C GLN A 156 -3.47 -16.81 10.09
N THR A 157 -2.40 -16.62 9.34
CA THR A 157 -1.04 -16.65 9.91
C THR A 157 -0.72 -15.26 10.42
N ALA A 158 -0.32 -15.15 11.68
CA ALA A 158 0.22 -13.89 12.21
C ALA A 158 1.43 -13.45 11.37
N GLY A 159 1.45 -12.19 10.96
CA GLY A 159 2.53 -11.56 10.21
C GLY A 159 2.30 -11.53 8.71
N GLU A 160 1.26 -12.19 8.21
CA GLU A 160 0.91 -12.16 6.79
C GLU A 160 0.09 -10.90 6.47
N PRO A 161 0.37 -10.26 5.31
CA PRO A 161 -0.40 -9.11 4.88
C PRO A 161 -1.84 -9.56 4.60
N ARG A 162 -2.83 -8.69 4.83
CA ARG A 162 -4.24 -9.08 4.74
C ARG A 162 -5.04 -8.19 3.80
N PRO A 163 -6.17 -8.69 3.23
CA PRO A 163 -7.01 -7.87 2.35
C PRO A 163 -7.57 -6.63 3.06
N THR A 164 -7.91 -5.62 2.27
CA THR A 164 -8.69 -4.46 2.73
C THR A 164 -10.09 -4.49 2.12
N LEU A 165 -11.06 -3.85 2.78
CA LEU A 165 -12.41 -3.70 2.25
C LEU A 165 -12.97 -2.32 2.61
N THR A 166 -13.58 -1.67 1.63
CA THR A 166 -14.44 -0.50 1.83
C THR A 166 -15.85 -0.79 1.34
N LEU A 167 -16.84 -0.64 2.21
CA LEU A 167 -18.25 -0.87 1.88
C LEU A 167 -18.96 0.45 1.56
N SER A 168 -19.59 0.50 0.39
CA SER A 168 -20.30 1.70 -0.10
C SER A 168 -21.69 1.35 -0.64
N GLY A 169 -22.54 2.35 -0.81
CA GLY A 169 -23.84 2.19 -1.48
C GLY A 169 -24.19 3.41 -2.33
N ASP A 170 -24.94 3.20 -3.40
CA ASP A 170 -25.27 4.23 -4.40
C ASP A 170 -26.33 5.25 -3.95
N GLY A 171 -27.08 4.96 -2.89
CA GLY A 171 -28.09 5.87 -2.31
C GLY A 171 -29.29 6.16 -3.21
N GLU A 172 -29.34 5.58 -4.41
CA GLU A 172 -30.43 5.71 -5.38
C GLU A 172 -31.03 4.32 -5.63
N ALA A 173 -32.20 4.06 -5.05
CA ALA A 173 -32.90 2.81 -5.29
C ALA A 173 -33.35 2.72 -6.76
N ASP A 174 -32.81 1.74 -7.50
CA ASP A 174 -33.23 1.43 -8.86
C ASP A 174 -34.43 0.45 -8.87
N THR A 175 -34.71 -0.19 -10.01
CA THR A 175 -35.80 -1.17 -10.10
C THR A 175 -35.56 -2.45 -9.28
N ASP A 176 -34.30 -2.73 -8.93
CA ASP A 176 -33.82 -3.97 -8.33
C ASP A 176 -33.34 -3.78 -6.88
N GLY A 177 -33.19 -2.53 -6.39
CA GLY A 177 -32.95 -2.21 -4.98
C GLY A 177 -31.90 -1.10 -4.79
N ILE A 178 -31.35 -1.00 -3.58
CA ILE A 178 -30.11 -0.27 -3.33
C ILE A 178 -28.95 -1.24 -3.54
N LEU A 179 -27.94 -0.80 -4.28
CA LEU A 179 -26.73 -1.57 -4.52
C LEU A 179 -25.65 -1.19 -3.52
N LEU A 180 -25.20 -2.18 -2.77
CA LEU A 180 -24.03 -2.10 -1.90
C LEU A 180 -22.84 -2.73 -2.63
N ARG A 181 -21.70 -2.03 -2.65
CA ARG A 181 -20.45 -2.48 -3.27
C ARG A 181 -19.37 -2.59 -2.20
N ALA A 182 -18.75 -3.75 -2.12
CA ALA A 182 -17.52 -3.96 -1.36
C ALA A 182 -16.33 -3.80 -2.31
N ASP A 183 -15.56 -2.72 -2.17
CA ASP A 183 -14.26 -2.57 -2.83
C ASP A 183 -13.25 -3.37 -1.99
N ALA A 184 -13.08 -4.65 -2.33
CA ALA A 184 -12.16 -5.57 -1.68
C ALA A 184 -10.84 -5.59 -2.45
N ARG A 185 -9.72 -5.32 -1.77
CA ARG A 185 -8.39 -5.27 -2.39
C ARG A 185 -7.45 -6.26 -1.75
N ALA A 186 -6.75 -7.01 -2.59
CA ALA A 186 -5.72 -7.93 -2.16
C ALA A 186 -4.53 -7.15 -1.57
N PRO A 187 -3.78 -7.75 -0.63
CA PRO A 187 -2.60 -7.12 -0.09
C PRO A 187 -1.58 -6.83 -1.19
N ALA A 188 -0.97 -5.64 -1.17
CA ALA A 188 -0.10 -5.14 -2.24
C ALA A 188 1.19 -5.95 -2.38
N SER A 189 1.64 -6.59 -1.31
CA SER A 189 2.80 -7.50 -1.32
C SER A 189 2.46 -8.96 -1.66
N SER A 190 1.21 -9.30 -1.95
CA SER A 190 0.77 -10.65 -2.27
C SER A 190 0.67 -10.92 -3.78
N ASP A 191 0.63 -12.20 -4.16
CA ASP A 191 0.36 -12.70 -5.52
C ASP A 191 -1.14 -12.86 -5.81
N GLU A 192 -2.01 -12.51 -4.85
CA GLU A 192 -3.45 -12.63 -4.94
C GLU A 192 -4.03 -11.41 -5.67
N SER A 193 -5.01 -11.62 -6.57
CA SER A 193 -5.73 -10.53 -7.22
C SER A 193 -7.01 -10.18 -6.47
N ASP A 194 -7.55 -8.98 -6.70
CA ASP A 194 -8.82 -8.56 -6.09
C ASP A 194 -9.98 -9.54 -6.42
N ASP A 195 -9.95 -10.13 -7.63
CA ASP A 195 -10.93 -11.11 -8.10
C ASP A 195 -10.83 -12.47 -7.37
N ASP A 196 -9.70 -12.79 -6.75
CA ASP A 196 -9.52 -14.00 -5.96
C ASP A 196 -10.21 -13.90 -4.58
N LEU A 197 -10.53 -12.68 -4.14
CA LEU A 197 -11.15 -12.43 -2.85
C LEU A 197 -12.64 -12.79 -2.85
N THR A 198 -13.07 -13.41 -1.76
CA THR A 198 -14.49 -13.65 -1.47
C THR A 198 -15.01 -12.61 -0.48
N VAL A 199 -16.24 -12.11 -0.67
CA VAL A 199 -16.85 -11.15 0.25
C VAL A 199 -18.08 -11.77 0.91
N GLU A 200 -18.13 -11.70 2.24
CA GLU A 200 -19.27 -12.15 3.05
C GLU A 200 -20.06 -10.94 3.54
N PHE A 201 -21.38 -10.94 3.30
CA PHE A 201 -22.30 -9.88 3.75
C PHE A 201 -23.24 -10.39 4.84
N LEU A 202 -23.35 -9.66 5.94
CA LEU A 202 -24.27 -9.96 7.04
C LEU A 202 -25.12 -8.75 7.41
N VAL A 203 -26.42 -8.98 7.60
CA VAL A 203 -27.30 -7.98 8.23
C VAL A 203 -27.06 -8.02 9.73
N ASP A 204 -26.98 -6.84 10.34
CA ASP A 204 -26.80 -6.72 11.78
C ASP A 204 -27.94 -7.40 12.55
N ASP A 205 -27.59 -8.25 13.52
CA ASP A 205 -28.56 -9.06 14.26
C ASP A 205 -29.60 -8.22 15.01
N ARG A 206 -29.22 -6.99 15.39
CA ARG A 206 -30.08 -6.02 16.08
C ARG A 206 -31.14 -5.43 15.15
N ASP A 207 -30.93 -5.51 13.83
CA ASP A 207 -31.80 -4.94 12.82
C ASP A 207 -32.64 -6.02 12.09
N ARG A 208 -32.54 -7.30 12.50
CA ARG A 208 -33.27 -8.43 11.88
C ARG A 208 -34.79 -8.20 11.80
N ASP A 209 -35.39 -7.60 12.83
CA ASP A 209 -36.83 -7.29 12.83
C ASP A 209 -37.19 -6.11 11.90
N ALA A 210 -36.22 -5.25 11.59
CA ALA A 210 -36.39 -4.13 10.69
C ALA A 210 -36.34 -4.55 9.21
N PHE A 211 -35.74 -5.72 8.90
CA PHE A 211 -35.58 -6.24 7.54
C PHE A 211 -36.42 -7.51 7.30
N SER A 212 -37.40 -7.44 6.41
CA SER A 212 -38.27 -8.59 6.07
C SER A 212 -37.83 -9.38 4.84
N GLY A 213 -36.78 -8.91 4.14
CA GLY A 213 -36.25 -9.50 2.91
C GLY A 213 -34.99 -10.35 3.14
N SER A 214 -34.20 -10.51 2.08
CA SER A 214 -32.88 -11.12 2.11
C SER A 214 -31.93 -10.33 1.22
N LEU A 215 -30.64 -10.30 1.57
CA LEU A 215 -29.62 -9.73 0.68
C LEU A 215 -29.49 -10.62 -0.57
N ALA A 216 -29.55 -10.01 -1.76
CA ALA A 216 -29.18 -10.66 -3.01
C ALA A 216 -27.70 -10.38 -3.27
N VAL A 217 -26.84 -11.35 -2.95
CA VAL A 217 -25.38 -11.23 -3.06
C VAL A 217 -24.90 -11.88 -4.37
N GLU A 218 -24.13 -11.14 -5.14
CA GLU A 218 -23.47 -11.60 -6.38
C GLU A 218 -22.02 -11.08 -6.38
N GLY A 219 -21.06 -11.95 -6.05
CA GLY A 219 -19.65 -11.57 -5.96
C GLY A 219 -19.42 -10.55 -4.85
N HIS A 220 -18.90 -9.37 -5.20
CA HIS A 220 -18.60 -8.27 -4.29
C HIS A 220 -19.75 -7.25 -4.17
N GLU A 221 -20.92 -7.58 -4.73
CA GLU A 221 -22.11 -6.74 -4.68
C GLU A 221 -23.21 -7.40 -3.84
N ALA A 222 -23.92 -6.59 -3.06
CA ALA A 222 -25.13 -7.01 -2.36
C ALA A 222 -26.28 -6.03 -2.64
N ARG A 223 -27.48 -6.55 -2.95
CA ARG A 223 -28.69 -5.75 -3.14
C ARG A 223 -29.69 -5.97 -2.03
N LEU A 224 -30.33 -4.88 -1.61
CA LEU A 224 -31.47 -4.91 -0.70
C LEU A 224 -32.56 -3.95 -1.14
N SER A 225 -33.82 -4.34 -0.94
CA SER A 225 -34.97 -3.52 -1.33
C SER A 225 -35.39 -2.60 -0.17
N PRO A 226 -35.46 -1.27 -0.36
CA PRO A 226 -35.95 -0.35 0.68
C PRO A 226 -37.38 -0.66 1.12
N GLY A 227 -38.19 -1.26 0.23
CA GLY A 227 -39.57 -1.66 0.55
C GLY A 227 -39.67 -2.79 1.58
N ASP A 228 -38.58 -3.53 1.81
CA ASP A 228 -38.50 -4.58 2.81
C ASP A 228 -38.03 -4.06 4.18
N LEU A 229 -37.71 -2.76 4.27
CA LEU A 229 -37.25 -2.08 5.47
C LEU A 229 -38.42 -1.41 6.20
N SER A 230 -38.62 -1.81 7.45
CA SER A 230 -39.53 -1.13 8.38
C SER A 230 -38.83 -0.11 9.28
N GLY A 231 -37.50 -0.10 9.25
CA GLY A 231 -36.59 0.81 9.95
C GLY A 231 -35.18 0.75 9.33
N PRO A 232 -34.23 1.52 9.85
CA PRO A 232 -32.84 1.47 9.40
C PRO A 232 -32.24 0.08 9.62
N VAL A 233 -31.39 -0.34 8.69
CA VAL A 233 -30.69 -1.62 8.74
C VAL A 233 -29.21 -1.42 8.46
N ARG A 234 -28.36 -2.01 9.29
CA ARG A 234 -26.92 -2.08 9.07
C ARG A 234 -26.54 -3.36 8.34
N VAL A 235 -25.69 -3.22 7.34
CA VAL A 235 -25.08 -4.32 6.59
C VAL A 235 -23.59 -4.25 6.80
N HIS A 236 -23.01 -5.38 7.16
CA HIS A 236 -21.59 -5.58 7.40
C HIS A 236 -21.00 -6.44 6.30
N ALA A 237 -19.75 -6.16 5.91
CA ALA A 237 -19.03 -6.98 4.94
C ALA A 237 -17.58 -7.20 5.35
N ALA A 238 -17.06 -8.39 5.08
CA ALA A 238 -15.63 -8.71 5.20
C ALA A 238 -15.16 -9.50 3.99
N ALA A 239 -13.98 -9.16 3.48
CA ALA A 239 -13.31 -9.90 2.43
C ALA A 239 -12.43 -11.01 3.02
N ALA A 240 -12.24 -12.10 2.29
CA ALA A 240 -11.34 -13.17 2.66
C ALA A 240 -10.66 -13.77 1.42
N GLY A 241 -9.35 -13.96 1.55
CA GLY A 241 -8.48 -14.56 0.53
C GLY A 241 -7.58 -15.65 1.14
N ARG A 242 -6.53 -16.01 0.40
CA ARG A 242 -5.49 -16.96 0.83
C ARG A 242 -4.69 -16.45 2.02
N THR A 243 -4.52 -15.13 2.11
CA THR A 243 -3.63 -14.47 3.08
C THR A 243 -4.33 -14.12 4.40
N GLY A 244 -5.66 -14.10 4.43
CA GLY A 244 -6.44 -13.81 5.64
C GLY A 244 -7.78 -13.15 5.32
N ARG A 245 -8.40 -12.56 6.35
CA ARG A 245 -9.61 -11.74 6.20
C ARG A 245 -9.28 -10.24 6.28
N SER A 246 -10.16 -9.41 5.73
CA SER A 246 -10.14 -7.98 5.99
C SER A 246 -10.75 -7.65 7.36
N VAL A 247 -10.51 -6.41 7.79
CA VAL A 247 -11.39 -5.74 8.76
C VAL A 247 -12.79 -5.66 8.16
N ALA A 248 -13.82 -5.91 8.98
CA ALA A 248 -15.19 -5.77 8.52
C ALA A 248 -15.59 -4.28 8.46
N ASP A 249 -16.28 -3.90 7.40
CA ASP A 249 -16.83 -2.55 7.23
C ASP A 249 -18.36 -2.57 7.26
N THR A 250 -18.98 -1.42 7.49
CA THR A 250 -20.42 -1.31 7.72
C THR A 250 -21.02 -0.15 6.95
N VAL A 251 -22.21 -0.37 6.40
CA VAL A 251 -23.10 0.68 5.92
C VAL A 251 -24.43 0.58 6.63
N ARG A 252 -25.08 1.73 6.84
CA ARG A 252 -26.47 1.82 7.30
C ARG A 252 -27.34 2.25 6.13
N VAL A 253 -28.45 1.55 5.95
CA VAL A 253 -29.44 1.83 4.93
C VAL A 253 -30.77 2.17 5.58
N ASP A 254 -31.30 3.36 5.27
CA ASP A 254 -32.58 3.83 5.78
C ASP A 254 -33.73 3.50 4.80
N PRO A 255 -34.99 3.35 5.29
CA PRO A 255 -36.14 3.01 4.44
C PRO A 255 -36.45 4.01 3.31
N ASP A 256 -35.88 5.22 3.36
CA ASP A 256 -36.06 6.25 2.36
C ASP A 256 -35.06 6.19 1.19
N GLY A 257 -34.11 5.25 1.22
CA GLY A 257 -33.07 5.14 0.19
C GLY A 257 -31.68 5.52 0.67
N THR A 258 -31.58 6.27 1.78
CA THR A 258 -30.32 6.88 2.20
C THR A 258 -29.33 5.83 2.70
N VAL A 259 -28.08 5.92 2.25
CA VAL A 259 -26.96 5.11 2.73
C VAL A 259 -26.00 6.01 3.52
N ALA A 260 -25.65 5.59 4.74
CA ALA A 260 -24.67 6.25 5.59
C ALA A 260 -23.52 5.30 5.91
N ARG A 261 -22.30 5.82 6.02
CA ARG A 261 -21.10 5.07 6.40
C ARG A 261 -20.75 5.36 7.85
N PRO A 262 -21.24 4.55 8.80
CA PRO A 262 -21.03 4.82 10.21
C PRO A 262 -19.57 4.72 10.63
N THR A 263 -18.69 4.06 9.89
CA THR A 263 -17.28 3.80 10.21
C THR A 263 -16.35 4.98 9.92
N GLU A 264 -16.74 5.92 9.06
CA GLU A 264 -15.92 7.08 8.70
C GLU A 264 -15.58 7.96 9.92
N PRO A 265 -14.36 8.53 9.97
CA PRO A 265 -14.04 9.57 10.92
C PRO A 265 -14.94 10.79 10.69
N PRO A 266 -15.14 11.64 11.71
CA PRO A 266 -15.75 12.95 11.50
C PRO A 266 -14.99 13.71 10.41
N ALA A 267 -15.72 14.39 9.52
CA ALA A 267 -15.11 15.10 8.39
C ALA A 267 -14.08 16.17 8.82
N TRP A 268 -14.23 16.76 10.01
CA TRP A 268 -13.26 17.71 10.55
C TRP A 268 -11.93 17.06 10.95
N ALA A 269 -11.92 15.78 11.30
CA ALA A 269 -10.77 15.11 11.93
C ALA A 269 -9.82 14.46 10.92
N GLU A 270 -10.29 14.10 9.73
CA GLU A 270 -9.52 13.34 8.73
C GLU A 270 -8.26 14.08 8.25
N ASP A 271 -8.34 15.40 8.13
CA ASP A 271 -7.24 16.26 7.69
C ASP A 271 -6.72 17.22 8.76
N ALA A 272 -7.25 17.13 9.98
CA ALA A 272 -6.95 18.05 11.07
C ALA A 272 -5.46 18.08 11.40
N VAL A 273 -4.93 19.28 11.60
CA VAL A 273 -3.65 19.50 12.29
C VAL A 273 -3.91 19.46 13.80
N VAL A 274 -3.41 18.42 14.46
CA VAL A 274 -3.58 18.21 15.90
C VAL A 274 -2.41 18.82 16.68
N TYR A 275 -2.70 19.63 17.71
CA TYR A 275 -1.68 20.15 18.62
C TYR A 275 -1.82 19.49 19.99
N GLU A 276 -0.85 18.66 20.39
CA GLU A 276 -0.85 17.98 21.69
C GLU A 276 -0.21 18.87 22.77
N ILE A 277 -0.93 19.08 23.87
CA ILE A 277 -0.46 19.80 25.04
C ILE A 277 -0.33 18.85 26.23
N PHE A 278 0.92 18.68 26.70
CA PHE A 278 1.14 18.19 28.06
C PHE A 278 0.81 19.30 29.05
N VAL A 279 -0.44 19.32 29.49
CA VAL A 279 -1.11 20.46 30.17
C VAL A 279 -0.21 21.08 31.24
N ARG A 280 0.29 20.27 32.18
CA ARG A 280 1.00 20.74 33.38
C ARG A 280 2.41 21.29 33.11
N ARG A 281 2.93 21.10 31.89
CA ARG A 281 4.26 21.57 31.47
C ARG A 281 4.18 22.66 30.40
N PHE A 282 2.98 23.05 29.98
CA PHE A 282 2.80 24.14 29.02
C PHE A 282 3.12 25.55 29.57
N GLY A 283 3.42 25.67 30.87
CA GLY A 283 3.79 26.92 31.52
C GLY A 283 4.48 26.71 32.87
N ALA A 284 4.74 27.81 33.58
CA ALA A 284 5.27 27.75 34.94
C ALA A 284 4.20 27.31 35.95
N ASP A 285 3.05 27.99 35.91
CA ASP A 285 1.82 27.67 36.62
C ASP A 285 0.71 27.60 35.56
N VAL A 286 0.08 26.44 35.39
CA VAL A 286 -0.94 26.22 34.34
C VAL A 286 -2.29 25.94 34.99
N ASP A 287 -3.29 26.70 34.59
CA ASP A 287 -4.72 26.51 34.83
C ASP A 287 -5.50 26.72 33.52
N PHE A 288 -6.81 26.49 33.52
CA PHE A 288 -7.64 26.65 32.32
C PHE A 288 -7.68 28.10 31.82
N GLU A 289 -7.59 29.11 32.71
CA GLU A 289 -7.48 30.52 32.28
C GLU A 289 -6.16 30.78 31.52
N PHE A 290 -5.06 30.18 31.97
CA PHE A 290 -3.79 30.23 31.25
C PHE A 290 -3.90 29.52 29.89
N LEU A 291 -4.49 28.32 29.82
CA LEU A 291 -4.70 27.63 28.55
C LEU A 291 -5.57 28.46 27.59
N GLU A 292 -6.65 29.08 28.09
CA GLU A 292 -7.51 29.99 27.33
C GLU A 292 -6.70 31.16 26.74
N SER A 293 -5.79 31.73 27.54
CA SER A 293 -4.90 32.80 27.07
C SER A 293 -3.91 32.37 25.97
N LYS A 294 -3.74 31.06 25.76
CA LYS A 294 -2.87 30.47 24.74
C LYS A 294 -3.62 29.98 23.51
N VAL A 295 -4.95 30.04 23.47
CA VAL A 295 -5.71 29.61 22.29
C VAL A 295 -5.29 30.41 21.04
N GLU A 296 -5.03 31.72 21.16
CA GLU A 296 -4.50 32.52 20.03
C GLU A 296 -3.14 32.01 19.53
N TYR A 297 -2.31 31.43 20.42
CA TYR A 297 -1.05 30.83 20.01
C TYR A 297 -1.28 29.52 19.24
N VAL A 298 -2.15 28.64 19.75
CA VAL A 298 -2.50 27.36 19.14
C VAL A 298 -3.13 27.58 17.76
N ASP A 299 -4.08 28.50 17.65
CA ASP A 299 -4.66 28.99 16.39
C ASP A 299 -3.57 29.49 15.42
N SER A 300 -2.62 30.30 15.91
CA SER A 300 -1.52 30.78 15.08
C SER A 300 -0.57 29.69 14.58
N MET A 301 -0.62 28.48 15.15
CA MET A 301 0.14 27.32 14.66
C MET A 301 -0.60 26.57 13.54
N GLY A 302 -1.82 26.98 13.21
CA GLY A 302 -2.68 26.33 12.20
C GLY A 302 -3.28 25.03 12.72
N ALA A 303 -3.53 24.91 14.02
CA ALA A 303 -4.14 23.72 14.59
C ALA A 303 -5.67 23.75 14.41
N ASP A 304 -6.24 22.67 13.89
CA ASP A 304 -7.69 22.46 13.79
C ASP A 304 -8.23 21.75 15.04
N ALA A 305 -7.35 21.08 15.80
CA ALA A 305 -7.70 20.43 17.05
C ALA A 305 -6.59 20.54 18.09
N VAL A 306 -6.98 20.61 19.36
CA VAL A 306 -6.06 20.55 20.50
C VAL A 306 -6.34 19.30 21.33
N TRP A 307 -5.30 18.47 21.50
CA TRP A 307 -5.36 17.32 22.40
C TRP A 307 -4.71 17.68 23.74
N LEU A 308 -5.46 17.53 24.83
CA LEU A 308 -4.96 17.73 26.19
C LEU A 308 -4.71 16.38 26.86
N THR A 309 -3.48 16.17 27.36
CA THR A 309 -3.18 15.09 28.33
C THR A 309 -4.09 15.20 29.58
N PRO A 310 -4.28 14.14 30.38
CA PRO A 310 -5.38 14.03 31.36
C PRO A 310 -5.53 15.22 32.32
N ILE A 311 -6.73 15.80 32.35
CA ILE A 311 -7.06 17.00 33.15
C ILE A 311 -7.82 16.70 34.45
N LEU A 312 -8.25 15.45 34.63
CA LEU A 312 -9.06 15.02 35.78
C LEU A 312 -8.26 14.94 37.08
N ASP A 313 -8.98 14.86 38.21
CA ASP A 313 -8.34 14.64 39.51
C ASP A 313 -7.57 13.31 39.50
N ALA A 314 -6.30 13.37 39.86
CA ALA A 314 -5.36 12.26 39.78
C ALA A 314 -4.41 12.21 40.99
N HIS A 315 -3.62 11.15 41.12
CA HIS A 315 -2.62 11.09 42.19
C HIS A 315 -1.31 11.78 41.77
N SER A 316 -0.77 11.45 40.60
CA SER A 316 0.52 11.92 40.07
C SER A 316 0.60 13.43 39.86
N HIS A 317 -0.53 14.12 39.67
CA HIS A 317 -0.50 15.58 39.54
C HIS A 317 -0.16 16.30 40.86
N ARG A 318 -0.30 15.61 42.01
CA ARG A 318 -0.01 16.15 43.35
C ARG A 318 1.43 15.89 43.80
N ASP A 319 2.18 15.08 43.05
CA ASP A 319 3.53 14.63 43.39
C ASP A 319 4.43 14.49 42.16
N GLU A 320 5.26 15.50 41.89
CA GLU A 320 6.23 15.49 40.79
C GLU A 320 7.32 14.39 40.92
N THR A 321 7.41 13.71 42.07
CA THR A 321 8.37 12.61 42.26
C THR A 321 7.83 11.26 41.80
N GLN A 322 6.54 11.18 41.44
CA GLN A 322 5.99 9.99 40.81
C GLN A 322 6.69 9.73 39.47
N PRO A 323 6.96 8.47 39.11
CA PRO A 323 7.52 8.12 37.81
C PRO A 323 6.70 8.74 36.68
N GLY A 324 7.35 9.53 35.82
CA GLY A 324 6.69 10.24 34.72
C GLY A 324 5.82 11.43 35.12
N GLY A 325 5.74 11.77 36.42
CA GLY A 325 4.87 12.83 36.96
C GLY A 325 5.33 14.25 36.59
N PRO A 326 4.41 15.23 36.57
CA PRO A 326 2.99 15.17 36.91
C PRO A 326 2.10 14.90 35.68
N HIS A 327 1.67 13.64 35.44
CA HIS A 327 1.05 13.22 34.17
C HIS A 327 -0.49 13.19 34.18
N GLY A 328 -1.12 12.68 35.24
CA GLY A 328 -2.58 12.65 35.37
C GLY A 328 -3.27 11.32 34.99
N TYR A 329 -2.56 10.36 34.37
CA TYR A 329 -3.09 9.02 34.03
C TYR A 329 -3.54 8.15 35.22
N ASP A 330 -3.19 8.48 36.46
CA ASP A 330 -3.68 7.80 37.66
C ASP A 330 -4.90 8.53 38.25
N VAL A 331 -6.05 8.41 37.58
CA VAL A 331 -7.29 9.13 37.90
C VAL A 331 -7.91 8.68 39.24
N VAL A 332 -8.21 9.64 40.10
CA VAL A 332 -8.84 9.47 41.42
C VAL A 332 -10.33 9.81 41.39
N ASP A 333 -10.73 10.79 40.57
CA ASP A 333 -12.13 11.15 40.34
C ASP A 333 -12.34 11.48 38.86
N TYR A 334 -13.28 10.77 38.23
CA TYR A 334 -13.58 10.90 36.81
C TYR A 334 -14.53 12.05 36.48
N PHE A 335 -15.17 12.66 37.48
CA PHE A 335 -16.20 13.69 37.29
C PHE A 335 -15.73 15.09 37.70
N GLU A 336 -14.51 15.20 38.25
CA GLU A 336 -13.93 16.45 38.72
C GLU A 336 -12.60 16.74 38.00
N THR A 337 -12.41 17.99 37.61
CA THR A 337 -11.12 18.47 37.10
C THR A 337 -10.10 18.54 38.25
N ALA A 338 -8.80 18.40 37.94
CA ALA A 338 -7.77 18.57 38.95
C ALA A 338 -7.82 19.97 39.58
N ASP A 339 -7.84 20.06 40.91
CA ASP A 339 -7.96 21.32 41.66
C ASP A 339 -6.95 22.40 41.21
N ALA A 340 -5.76 21.97 40.80
CA ALA A 340 -4.69 22.86 40.35
C ALA A 340 -4.94 23.49 38.97
N LEU A 341 -5.80 22.89 38.14
CA LEU A 341 -6.14 23.38 36.81
C LEU A 341 -7.35 24.32 36.82
N GLY A 342 -8.21 24.25 37.84
CA GLY A 342 -9.40 25.08 37.97
C GLY A 342 -10.69 24.26 37.92
N THR A 343 -11.82 24.94 37.76
CA THR A 343 -13.15 24.30 37.78
C THR A 343 -13.58 23.86 36.39
N ARG A 344 -14.62 23.02 36.34
CA ARG A 344 -15.27 22.62 35.09
C ARG A 344 -15.75 23.82 34.26
N GLU A 345 -16.28 24.86 34.89
CA GLU A 345 -16.73 26.05 34.16
C GLU A 345 -15.56 26.80 33.50
N ALA A 346 -14.38 26.79 34.13
CA ALA A 346 -13.17 27.35 33.52
C ALA A 346 -12.69 26.48 32.35
N PHE A 347 -12.82 25.15 32.46
CA PHE A 347 -12.55 24.25 31.33
C PHE A 347 -13.52 24.48 30.17
N GLN A 348 -14.83 24.62 30.44
CA GLN A 348 -15.81 24.97 29.41
C GLN A 348 -15.48 26.32 28.76
N SER A 349 -15.05 27.33 29.52
CA SER A 349 -14.61 28.63 28.97
C SER A 349 -13.43 28.47 28.01
N PHE A 350 -12.45 27.61 28.35
CA PHE A 350 -11.35 27.26 27.46
C PHE A 350 -11.86 26.59 26.17
N VAL A 351 -12.76 25.60 26.29
CA VAL A 351 -13.33 24.91 25.12
C VAL A 351 -14.09 25.89 24.22
N ASP A 352 -14.96 26.73 24.80
CA ASP A 352 -15.71 27.75 24.06
C ASP A 352 -14.76 28.70 23.30
N ALA A 353 -13.62 29.07 23.91
CA ALA A 353 -12.61 29.92 23.27
C ALA A 353 -11.88 29.23 22.09
N CYS A 354 -11.68 27.90 22.16
CA CYS A 354 -11.19 27.08 21.06
C CYS A 354 -12.22 27.04 19.91
N HIS A 355 -13.48 26.73 20.23
CA HIS A 355 -14.57 26.71 19.25
C HIS A 355 -14.81 28.06 18.57
N GLU A 356 -14.61 29.18 19.26
CA GLU A 356 -14.65 30.53 18.66
C GLU A 356 -13.61 30.75 17.54
N ARG A 357 -12.63 29.85 17.40
CA ARG A 357 -11.58 29.84 16.38
C ARG A 357 -11.60 28.58 15.51
N ASP A 358 -12.71 27.84 15.52
CA ASP A 358 -12.86 26.59 14.77
C ASP A 358 -11.81 25.52 15.18
N ILE A 359 -11.41 25.51 16.46
CA ILE A 359 -10.50 24.51 17.04
C ILE A 359 -11.29 23.53 17.90
N GLU A 360 -11.25 22.26 17.53
CA GLU A 360 -11.88 21.16 18.26
C GLU A 360 -11.03 20.72 19.45
N VAL A 361 -11.66 20.23 20.53
CA VAL A 361 -10.97 19.80 21.76
C VAL A 361 -11.04 18.29 21.91
N ILE A 362 -9.86 17.66 21.98
CA ILE A 362 -9.69 16.22 22.21
C ILE A 362 -9.27 16.00 23.67
N PHE A 363 -10.07 15.21 24.37
CA PHE A 363 -9.88 14.88 25.78
C PHE A 363 -9.22 13.51 25.94
N ASP A 364 -8.19 13.40 26.78
CA ASP A 364 -7.54 12.12 27.08
C ASP A 364 -8.34 11.30 28.09
N LEU A 365 -8.94 10.21 27.63
CA LEU A 365 -9.83 9.34 28.38
C LEU A 365 -9.08 8.10 28.89
N VAL A 366 -8.85 8.04 30.20
CA VAL A 366 -8.04 7.00 30.86
C VAL A 366 -8.93 5.99 31.57
N VAL A 367 -9.40 4.97 30.84
CA VAL A 367 -10.45 4.04 31.33
C VAL A 367 -10.01 2.58 31.42
N ASN A 368 -8.79 2.25 31.02
CA ASN A 368 -8.21 0.92 31.25
C ASN A 368 -7.93 0.65 32.75
N HIS A 369 -7.59 1.70 33.50
CA HIS A 369 -7.18 1.61 34.90
C HIS A 369 -7.58 2.86 35.68
N THR A 370 -7.60 2.76 37.01
CA THR A 370 -7.77 3.91 37.91
C THR A 370 -6.48 4.16 38.70
N ALA A 371 -6.43 5.21 39.53
CA ALA A 371 -5.42 5.32 40.58
C ALA A 371 -5.57 4.22 41.62
N ARG A 372 -4.48 3.87 42.29
CA ARG A 372 -4.50 3.08 43.53
C ARG A 372 -5.31 3.80 44.61
N GLU A 373 -5.24 5.12 44.67
CA GLU A 373 -5.95 5.97 45.63
C GLU A 373 -7.44 6.10 45.30
N HIS A 374 -7.90 5.60 44.14
CA HIS A 374 -9.30 5.68 43.73
C HIS A 374 -10.22 5.03 44.80
N PRO A 375 -11.35 5.67 45.18
CA PRO A 375 -12.23 5.17 46.24
C PRO A 375 -12.72 3.73 46.03
N TYR A 376 -13.01 3.35 44.78
CA TYR A 376 -13.44 1.99 44.46
C TYR A 376 -12.32 0.98 44.67
N PHE A 377 -11.09 1.27 44.26
CA PHE A 377 -9.97 0.36 44.50
C PHE A 377 -9.65 0.23 45.99
N GLN A 378 -9.65 1.35 46.73
CA GLN A 378 -9.45 1.31 48.18
C GLN A 378 -10.49 0.43 48.88
N SER A 379 -11.76 0.48 48.43
CA SER A 379 -12.80 -0.43 48.90
C SER A 379 -12.51 -1.89 48.50
N ALA A 380 -12.16 -2.13 47.23
CA ALA A 380 -11.92 -3.47 46.66
C ALA A 380 -10.77 -4.23 47.36
N THR A 381 -9.81 -3.52 47.95
CA THR A 381 -8.69 -4.12 48.69
C THR A 381 -9.04 -4.63 50.10
N ALA A 382 -10.27 -4.43 50.58
CA ALA A 382 -10.67 -4.81 51.94
C ALA A 382 -10.83 -6.33 52.18
N GLY A 383 -10.85 -7.15 51.11
CA GLY A 383 -10.97 -8.61 51.16
C GLY A 383 -11.72 -9.18 49.96
N GLU A 384 -11.91 -10.51 49.92
CA GLU A 384 -12.58 -11.21 48.80
C GLU A 384 -14.07 -10.83 48.66
N ASP A 385 -14.78 -10.57 49.77
CA ASP A 385 -16.19 -10.15 49.75
C ASP A 385 -16.35 -8.61 49.77
N ALA A 386 -15.29 -7.86 49.42
CA ALA A 386 -15.31 -6.41 49.53
C ALA A 386 -16.18 -5.75 48.43
N PRO A 387 -16.83 -4.61 48.72
CA PRO A 387 -17.50 -3.84 47.68
C PRO A 387 -16.50 -3.43 46.60
N PHE A 388 -16.93 -3.51 45.33
CA PHE A 388 -16.12 -3.21 44.13
C PHE A 388 -14.94 -4.17 43.91
N ARG A 389 -14.89 -5.31 44.59
CA ARG A 389 -13.86 -6.34 44.36
C ARG A 389 -13.81 -6.74 42.88
N ASP A 390 -14.97 -7.02 42.30
CA ASP A 390 -15.14 -7.52 40.94
C ASP A 390 -14.98 -6.41 39.87
N TRP A 391 -14.77 -5.15 40.28
CA TRP A 391 -14.51 -4.05 39.34
C TRP A 391 -13.05 -4.00 38.87
N TYR A 392 -12.17 -4.78 39.50
CA TYR A 392 -10.75 -4.79 39.24
C TYR A 392 -10.27 -6.22 39.01
N ARG A 393 -9.16 -6.36 38.29
CA ARG A 393 -8.56 -7.67 38.01
C ARG A 393 -7.59 -8.11 39.09
N TRP A 394 -7.59 -9.42 39.41
CA TRP A 394 -6.80 -9.98 40.51
C TRP A 394 -6.12 -11.30 40.15
N GLU A 395 -4.94 -11.53 40.72
CA GLU A 395 -4.24 -12.82 40.77
C GLU A 395 -4.18 -13.30 42.23
N GLY A 396 -5.15 -14.13 42.62
CA GLY A 396 -5.37 -14.44 44.03
C GLY A 396 -5.75 -13.18 44.82
N GLU A 397 -4.96 -12.85 45.86
CA GLU A 397 -5.18 -11.64 46.68
C GLU A 397 -4.51 -10.38 46.09
N GLU A 398 -3.61 -10.52 45.10
CA GLU A 398 -2.87 -9.40 44.52
C GLU A 398 -3.59 -8.82 43.31
N ALA A 399 -3.77 -7.49 43.26
CA ALA A 399 -4.36 -6.83 42.10
C ALA A 399 -3.41 -6.92 40.89
N ARG A 400 -3.97 -7.00 39.68
CA ARG A 400 -3.23 -6.79 38.44
C ARG A 400 -3.03 -5.30 38.20
N TYR A 401 -1.85 -4.93 37.71
CA TYR A 401 -1.45 -3.56 37.44
C TYR A 401 -0.82 -3.47 36.05
N TYR A 402 -1.04 -2.34 35.38
CA TYR A 402 -0.43 -2.07 34.07
C TYR A 402 1.10 -2.15 34.14
N PHE A 403 1.71 -3.06 33.37
CA PHE A 403 3.16 -3.36 33.38
C PHE A 403 3.81 -3.47 34.78
N GLY A 404 3.05 -3.89 35.79
CA GLY A 404 3.54 -3.97 37.18
C GLY A 404 3.69 -2.60 37.88
N TRP A 405 3.22 -1.51 37.27
CA TRP A 405 3.14 -0.19 37.89
C TRP A 405 2.05 -0.18 38.96
N ARG A 406 2.46 -0.46 40.20
CA ARG A 406 1.58 -0.66 41.38
C ARG A 406 0.67 0.52 41.77
N GLY A 407 0.76 1.63 41.04
CA GLY A 407 -0.08 2.83 41.21
C GLY A 407 -1.36 2.81 40.38
N ILE A 408 -1.48 1.93 39.37
CA ILE A 408 -2.59 1.93 38.42
C ILE A 408 -3.22 0.53 38.24
N PRO A 409 -4.13 0.13 39.14
CA PRO A 409 -4.85 -1.15 39.04
C PRO A 409 -5.81 -1.21 37.85
N LEU A 410 -5.83 -2.35 37.17
CA LEU A 410 -6.65 -2.59 35.97
C LEU A 410 -8.13 -2.79 36.32
N LEU A 411 -9.01 -2.13 35.57
CA LEU A 411 -10.46 -2.34 35.63
C LEU A 411 -10.84 -3.67 34.96
N ASP A 412 -11.98 -4.23 35.35
CA ASP A 412 -12.50 -5.46 34.78
C ASP A 412 -13.73 -5.21 33.90
N PHE A 413 -13.54 -5.23 32.58
CA PHE A 413 -14.60 -4.99 31.60
C PHE A 413 -15.52 -6.20 31.36
N ASP A 414 -15.28 -7.33 32.03
CA ASP A 414 -16.21 -8.45 32.11
C ASP A 414 -17.39 -8.14 33.04
N GLU A 415 -17.22 -7.20 33.96
CA GLU A 415 -18.22 -6.77 34.94
C GLU A 415 -19.17 -5.71 34.32
N PRO A 416 -20.48 -6.02 34.17
CA PRO A 416 -21.49 -5.08 33.66
C PRO A 416 -21.50 -3.71 34.33
N ALA A 417 -21.25 -3.68 35.65
CA ALA A 417 -21.24 -2.44 36.41
C ALA A 417 -20.09 -1.51 36.01
N VAL A 418 -18.92 -2.06 35.66
CA VAL A 418 -17.76 -1.30 35.16
C VAL A 418 -18.07 -0.69 33.81
N ARG A 419 -18.57 -1.49 32.85
CA ARG A 419 -18.96 -1.01 31.51
C ARG A 419 -19.95 0.15 31.61
N SER A 420 -21.01 -0.04 32.39
CA SER A 420 -22.04 0.98 32.61
C SER A 420 -21.50 2.26 33.25
N TRP A 421 -20.55 2.14 34.17
CA TRP A 421 -19.94 3.29 34.84
C TRP A 421 -19.02 4.06 33.91
N VAL A 422 -18.17 3.37 33.14
CA VAL A 422 -17.27 4.00 32.17
C VAL A 422 -18.04 4.72 31.05
N LEU A 423 -19.14 4.14 30.56
CA LEU A 423 -20.01 4.81 29.58
C LEU A 423 -20.61 6.11 30.15
N ALA A 424 -21.01 6.12 31.42
CA ALA A 424 -21.51 7.34 32.07
C ALA A 424 -20.41 8.40 32.23
N VAL A 425 -19.17 7.99 32.53
CA VAL A 425 -18.01 8.90 32.53
C VAL A 425 -17.81 9.51 31.15
N ALA A 426 -17.88 8.71 30.09
CA ALA A 426 -17.69 9.20 28.74
C ALA A 426 -18.80 10.17 28.30
N GLU A 427 -20.06 9.86 28.61
CA GLU A 427 -21.20 10.75 28.32
C GLU A 427 -21.06 12.11 28.99
N GLU A 428 -20.56 12.14 30.23
CA GLU A 428 -20.37 13.38 30.99
C GLU A 428 -19.46 14.38 30.25
N TRP A 429 -18.38 13.89 29.67
CA TRP A 429 -17.38 14.73 29.00
C TRP A 429 -17.67 14.91 27.52
N ALA A 430 -18.37 13.97 26.87
CA ALA A 430 -18.77 14.11 25.47
C ALA A 430 -19.78 15.24 25.23
N GLU A 431 -20.49 15.69 26.27
CA GLU A 431 -21.31 16.91 26.22
C GLU A 431 -20.49 18.22 26.14
N VAL A 432 -19.20 18.15 26.47
CA VAL A 432 -18.32 19.32 26.61
C VAL A 432 -17.29 19.41 25.48
N VAL A 433 -16.70 18.28 25.08
CA VAL A 433 -15.59 18.22 24.10
C VAL A 433 -16.03 17.59 22.78
N ASP A 434 -15.12 17.49 21.82
CA ASP A 434 -15.41 17.07 20.44
C ASP A 434 -14.81 15.71 20.09
N GLY A 435 -13.86 15.23 20.91
CA GLY A 435 -13.26 13.92 20.74
C GLY A 435 -12.62 13.35 22.00
N PHE A 436 -12.41 12.03 21.99
CA PHE A 436 -11.60 11.33 22.97
C PHE A 436 -10.34 10.74 22.33
N ARG A 437 -9.19 10.97 22.95
CA ARG A 437 -8.01 10.11 22.82
C ARG A 437 -8.11 9.06 23.92
N CYS A 438 -8.30 7.80 23.54
CA CYS A 438 -8.48 6.69 24.48
C CYS A 438 -7.12 6.08 24.84
N ASP A 439 -6.68 6.29 26.09
CA ASP A 439 -5.44 5.78 26.65
C ASP A 439 -5.45 4.25 26.76
N VAL A 440 -4.36 3.63 26.33
CA VAL A 440 -4.13 2.17 26.37
C VAL A 440 -5.39 1.45 25.87
N ALA A 441 -5.89 1.86 24.70
CA ALA A 441 -7.16 1.37 24.15
C ALA A 441 -7.11 -0.15 23.92
N TRP A 442 -5.95 -0.66 23.54
CA TRP A 442 -5.65 -2.10 23.42
C TRP A 442 -5.78 -2.88 24.74
N GLY A 443 -5.75 -2.19 25.88
CA GLY A 443 -5.98 -2.75 27.21
C GLY A 443 -7.47 -2.96 27.53
N VAL A 444 -8.38 -2.60 26.63
CA VAL A 444 -9.84 -2.66 26.83
C VAL A 444 -10.47 -3.51 25.71
N PRO A 445 -11.44 -4.41 26.00
CA PRO A 445 -12.00 -5.31 24.99
C PRO A 445 -12.69 -4.59 23.81
N HIS A 446 -12.53 -5.14 22.59
CA HIS A 446 -13.20 -4.65 21.37
C HIS A 446 -14.72 -4.49 21.54
N SER A 447 -15.37 -5.45 22.22
CA SER A 447 -16.82 -5.38 22.47
C SER A 447 -17.23 -4.14 23.25
N PHE A 448 -16.38 -3.64 24.14
CA PHE A 448 -16.63 -2.42 24.88
C PHE A 448 -16.45 -1.20 23.98
N TRP A 449 -15.42 -1.14 23.15
CA TRP A 449 -15.23 -0.02 22.24
C TRP A 449 -16.32 0.10 21.17
N LYS A 450 -16.81 -1.04 20.63
CA LYS A 450 -17.96 -1.04 19.71
C LYS A 450 -19.23 -0.51 20.40
N GLU A 451 -19.47 -0.92 21.65
CA GLU A 451 -20.56 -0.39 22.48
C GLU A 451 -20.39 1.11 22.74
N PHE A 452 -19.20 1.50 23.19
CA PHE A 452 -18.80 2.87 23.51
C PHE A 452 -19.05 3.79 22.32
N ARG A 453 -18.52 3.43 21.14
CA ARG A 453 -18.72 4.17 19.90
C ARG A 453 -20.20 4.31 19.57
N ALA A 454 -20.95 3.21 19.58
CA ALA A 454 -22.37 3.24 19.27
C ALA A 454 -23.21 4.04 20.29
N ARG A 455 -22.72 4.21 21.51
CA ARG A 455 -23.35 5.04 22.54
C ARG A 455 -23.06 6.52 22.33
N ILE A 456 -21.79 6.88 22.13
CA ILE A 456 -21.34 8.27 21.92
C ILE A 456 -21.83 8.82 20.58
N LYS A 457 -21.58 8.12 19.47
CA LYS A 457 -21.96 8.56 18.10
C LYS A 457 -23.47 8.74 17.91
N ARG A 458 -24.29 8.08 18.72
CA ARG A 458 -25.76 8.26 18.70
C ARG A 458 -26.20 9.63 19.17
N GLN A 459 -25.46 10.22 20.10
CA GLN A 459 -25.73 11.53 20.68
C GLN A 459 -24.89 12.62 19.98
N HIS A 460 -23.66 12.26 19.60
CA HIS A 460 -22.66 13.14 18.99
C HIS A 460 -22.10 12.48 17.71
N PRO A 461 -22.79 12.58 16.56
CA PRO A 461 -22.39 11.88 15.33
C PRO A 461 -21.00 12.28 14.81
N ASP A 462 -20.63 13.54 15.01
CA ASP A 462 -19.34 14.09 14.57
C ASP A 462 -18.23 13.98 15.63
N PHE A 463 -18.44 13.18 16.69
CA PHE A 463 -17.46 13.02 17.76
C PHE A 463 -16.28 12.14 17.35
N LEU A 464 -15.05 12.57 17.60
CA LEU A 464 -13.85 11.81 17.26
C LEU A 464 -13.53 10.77 18.34
N LEU A 465 -13.24 9.54 17.92
CA LEU A 465 -12.61 8.52 18.77
C LEU A 465 -11.25 8.17 18.18
N LEU A 466 -10.20 8.58 18.90
CA LEU A 466 -8.79 8.33 18.59
C LEU A 466 -8.27 7.25 19.56
N GLY A 467 -7.83 6.11 19.03
CA GLY A 467 -7.32 5.00 19.85
C GLY A 467 -5.80 5.03 20.00
N GLU A 468 -5.29 5.01 21.23
CA GLU A 468 -3.91 4.59 21.49
C GLU A 468 -3.83 3.06 21.45
N CYS A 469 -3.55 2.53 20.27
CA CYS A 469 -3.50 1.10 19.99
C CYS A 469 -2.05 0.63 19.77
N VAL A 470 -1.14 0.91 20.72
CA VAL A 470 0.31 0.58 20.65
C VAL A 470 0.81 -0.15 21.91
N PRO A 471 1.77 -1.11 21.88
CA PRO A 471 2.62 -1.51 20.74
C PRO A 471 2.42 -2.96 20.23
N TRP A 472 2.93 -3.25 19.02
CA TRP A 472 3.25 -4.59 18.39
C TRP A 472 2.19 -5.42 17.60
N GLU A 473 2.37 -5.46 16.27
CA GLU A 473 2.07 -6.48 15.23
C GLU A 473 0.66 -7.14 15.04
N ASP A 474 0.32 -7.24 13.74
CA ASP A 474 -0.66 -8.07 13.00
C ASP A 474 -2.17 -7.85 13.15
N ASP A 475 -2.68 -7.54 14.35
CA ASP A 475 -4.14 -7.52 14.59
C ASP A 475 -4.72 -6.12 14.88
N TYR A 476 -3.88 -5.07 14.95
CA TYR A 476 -4.34 -3.74 15.38
C TYR A 476 -5.29 -3.03 14.43
N ALA A 477 -5.23 -3.33 13.13
CA ALA A 477 -6.23 -2.81 12.21
C ALA A 477 -7.65 -3.33 12.54
N ASP A 478 -7.82 -4.35 13.39
CA ASP A 478 -9.14 -4.76 13.89
C ASP A 478 -9.80 -3.70 14.78
N PHE A 479 -9.05 -2.81 15.43
CA PHE A 479 -9.62 -1.64 16.11
C PHE A 479 -10.23 -0.62 15.12
N ALA A 480 -10.05 -0.80 13.81
CA ALA A 480 -10.79 -0.05 12.81
C ALA A 480 -12.21 -0.59 12.59
N GLU A 481 -12.56 -1.75 13.15
CA GLU A 481 -13.88 -2.39 12.99
C GLU A 481 -14.95 -1.70 13.86
N ASN A 482 -15.44 -0.53 13.46
CA ASN A 482 -16.45 0.23 14.22
C ASN A 482 -16.05 0.58 15.67
N GLU A 483 -14.78 0.86 15.93
CA GLU A 483 -14.31 1.28 17.26
C GLU A 483 -13.73 2.69 17.21
N PHE A 484 -12.68 2.91 16.42
CA PHE A 484 -11.98 4.21 16.33
C PHE A 484 -11.90 4.72 14.89
N GLY A 485 -12.00 6.04 14.73
CA GLY A 485 -11.89 6.72 13.42
C GLY A 485 -10.47 7.18 13.09
N LEU A 486 -9.60 7.30 14.11
CA LEU A 486 -8.22 7.73 13.97
C LEU A 486 -7.32 6.84 14.85
N HIS A 487 -6.16 6.44 14.34
CA HIS A 487 -5.21 5.54 15.02
C HIS A 487 -3.79 6.08 14.99
N TYR A 488 -2.95 5.72 15.96
CA TYR A 488 -1.56 6.16 15.97
C TYR A 488 -0.77 5.55 14.80
N ALA A 489 -0.08 6.38 14.03
CA ALA A 489 0.83 5.93 12.97
C ALA A 489 2.19 5.45 13.53
N GLU A 490 2.20 4.45 14.42
CA GLU A 490 3.42 3.97 15.10
C GLU A 490 4.52 3.57 14.12
N GLY A 491 4.18 2.83 13.05
CA GLY A 491 5.16 2.45 12.03
C GLY A 491 5.86 3.66 11.39
N LEU A 492 5.12 4.74 11.12
CA LEU A 492 5.68 5.99 10.59
C LEU A 492 6.58 6.67 11.64
N PHE A 493 6.11 6.77 12.88
CA PHE A 493 6.87 7.33 14.00
C PHE A 493 8.22 6.61 14.18
N GLU A 494 8.23 5.27 14.27
CA GLU A 494 9.45 4.49 14.44
C GLU A 494 10.40 4.66 13.25
N THR A 495 9.86 4.62 12.03
CA THR A 495 10.64 4.80 10.80
C THR A 495 11.29 6.17 10.74
N LEU A 496 10.55 7.24 11.05
CA LEU A 496 11.07 8.61 11.11
C LEU A 496 12.14 8.76 12.19
N GLY A 497 11.97 8.12 13.35
CA GLY A 497 12.97 8.07 14.42
C GLY A 497 14.27 7.39 13.97
N ALA A 498 14.16 6.22 13.36
CA ALA A 498 15.31 5.45 12.84
C ALA A 498 16.04 6.19 11.72
N ILE A 499 15.31 6.84 10.80
CA ILE A 499 15.90 7.72 9.78
C ILE A 499 16.62 8.89 10.47
N GLY A 500 16.00 9.55 11.45
CA GLY A 500 16.61 10.65 12.20
C GLY A 500 17.93 10.29 12.87
N ALA A 501 17.98 9.10 13.48
CA ALA A 501 19.16 8.55 14.13
C ALA A 501 20.24 8.02 13.16
N GLY A 502 19.93 7.92 11.86
CA GLY A 502 20.84 7.36 10.85
C GLY A 502 20.90 5.84 10.84
N GLU A 503 19.87 5.17 11.38
CA GLU A 503 19.77 3.71 11.46
C GLU A 503 19.10 3.10 10.23
N GLU A 504 18.23 3.86 9.56
CA GLU A 504 17.55 3.49 8.31
C GLU A 504 17.74 4.57 7.23
N PRO A 505 17.73 4.21 5.93
CA PRO A 505 17.77 5.16 4.83
C PRO A 505 16.44 5.92 4.70
N ALA A 506 16.48 7.12 4.12
CA ALA A 506 15.30 7.95 3.91
C ALA A 506 14.24 7.28 3.01
N GLU A 507 14.64 6.39 2.10
CA GLU A 507 13.74 5.62 1.24
C GLU A 507 12.81 4.66 2.01
N ALA A 508 13.12 4.33 3.26
CA ALA A 508 12.23 3.53 4.12
C ALA A 508 10.85 4.20 4.33
N LEU A 509 10.74 5.50 4.06
CA LEU A 509 9.45 6.20 4.02
C LEU A 509 8.47 5.64 2.97
N HIS A 510 8.98 5.09 1.86
CA HIS A 510 8.11 4.48 0.83
C HIS A 510 7.49 3.17 1.32
N ASP A 511 8.30 2.35 1.99
CA ASP A 511 7.85 1.07 2.53
C ASP A 511 6.78 1.28 3.60
N VAL A 512 6.97 2.24 4.51
CA VAL A 512 5.98 2.52 5.57
C VAL A 512 4.71 3.18 5.04
N ALA A 513 4.80 4.00 3.97
CA ALA A 513 3.63 4.56 3.31
C ALA A 513 2.79 3.46 2.62
N ALA A 514 3.44 2.44 2.04
CA ALA A 514 2.76 1.29 1.43
C ALA A 514 2.21 0.29 2.48
N TRP A 515 2.89 0.17 3.64
CA TRP A 515 2.57 -0.80 4.69
C TRP A 515 1.12 -0.73 5.18
N ARG A 516 0.50 0.46 5.20
CA ARG A 516 -0.90 0.64 5.65
C ARG A 516 -1.86 -0.32 4.92
N ARG A 517 -1.69 -0.47 3.59
CA ARG A 517 -2.53 -1.34 2.77
C ARG A 517 -2.30 -2.82 3.13
N ASP A 518 -1.05 -3.21 3.31
CA ASP A 518 -0.69 -4.59 3.69
C ASP A 518 -1.12 -4.94 5.12
N ALA A 519 -1.16 -3.95 6.03
CA ALA A 519 -1.67 -4.11 7.38
C ALA A 519 -3.20 -4.28 7.44
N GLY A 520 -3.92 -4.05 6.34
CA GLY A 520 -5.36 -4.25 6.27
C GLY A 520 -6.19 -3.13 6.90
N TYR A 521 -5.65 -1.92 7.07
CA TYR A 521 -6.47 -0.76 7.46
C TYR A 521 -7.40 -0.39 6.31
N PRO A 522 -8.72 -0.25 6.54
CA PRO A 522 -9.62 0.31 5.54
C PRO A 522 -9.16 1.70 5.06
N ASP A 523 -9.40 2.00 3.78
CA ASP A 523 -8.93 3.25 3.16
C ASP A 523 -9.54 4.51 3.82
N HIS A 524 -10.74 4.40 4.37
CA HIS A 524 -11.45 5.51 5.04
C HIS A 524 -10.99 5.77 6.49
N VAL A 525 -10.13 4.92 7.07
CA VAL A 525 -9.69 5.05 8.48
C VAL A 525 -8.49 5.98 8.57
N GLY A 526 -8.57 7.01 9.42
CA GLY A 526 -7.47 7.96 9.56
C GLY A 526 -6.29 7.40 10.35
N LEU A 527 -5.09 7.92 10.07
CA LEU A 527 -3.91 7.77 10.92
C LEU A 527 -3.47 9.14 11.48
N LEU A 528 -3.09 9.17 12.75
CA LEU A 528 -2.46 10.30 13.41
C LEU A 528 -0.94 10.20 13.18
N ASN A 529 -0.41 11.07 12.34
CA ASN A 529 1.01 11.11 11.97
C ASN A 529 1.78 11.98 12.98
N TYR A 530 2.78 11.41 13.65
CA TYR A 530 3.57 12.13 14.65
C TYR A 530 5.04 11.76 14.61
N VAL A 531 5.88 12.68 15.11
CA VAL A 531 7.34 12.51 15.24
C VAL A 531 7.75 12.22 16.69
N GLU A 532 6.98 12.74 17.64
CA GLU A 532 7.15 12.59 19.08
C GLU A 532 5.81 12.88 19.77
N ASN A 533 5.65 12.41 21.00
CA ASN A 533 4.49 12.70 21.86
C ASN A 533 4.94 12.72 23.34
N HIS A 534 4.00 12.73 24.28
CA HIS A 534 4.34 12.75 25.69
C HIS A 534 5.02 11.50 26.26
N ASP A 535 4.94 10.35 25.61
CA ASP A 535 5.53 9.07 26.04
C ASP A 535 6.89 8.78 25.41
N THR A 536 7.37 9.63 24.50
CA THR A 536 8.64 9.44 23.80
C THR A 536 9.70 10.44 24.25
N ASP A 537 10.97 10.09 24.01
CA ASP A 537 12.03 11.10 23.98
C ASP A 537 11.74 12.13 22.86
N ARG A 538 12.27 13.34 23.01
CA ARG A 538 12.21 14.35 21.95
C ARG A 538 13.08 13.90 20.78
N TYR A 539 12.64 14.14 19.56
CA TYR A 539 13.37 13.84 18.34
C TYR A 539 14.76 14.49 18.33
N LEU A 540 14.88 15.72 18.84
CA LEU A 540 16.16 16.43 18.99
C LEU A 540 17.11 15.83 20.03
N ALA A 541 16.66 14.89 20.86
CA ALA A 541 17.56 14.16 21.76
C ALA A 541 18.49 13.22 20.98
N GLY A 542 18.03 12.70 19.84
CA GLY A 542 18.76 11.74 19.00
C GLY A 542 19.12 12.21 17.59
N ALA A 543 18.45 13.25 17.07
CA ALA A 543 18.58 13.68 15.69
C ALA A 543 18.91 15.18 15.54
N THR A 544 19.24 15.59 14.30
CA THR A 544 19.53 17.00 14.00
C THR A 544 18.25 17.81 13.80
N ARG A 545 18.35 19.14 13.97
CA ARG A 545 17.26 20.07 13.66
C ARG A 545 16.74 19.93 12.23
N ARG A 546 17.63 19.68 11.25
CA ARG A 546 17.23 19.46 9.85
C ARG A 546 16.42 18.18 9.70
N ALA A 547 16.88 17.08 10.32
CA ALA A 547 16.16 15.82 10.31
C ALA A 547 14.77 15.96 10.96
N GLN A 548 14.63 16.70 12.06
CA GLN A 548 13.32 16.98 12.67
C GLN A 548 12.40 17.74 11.71
N MET A 549 12.92 18.75 11.01
CA MET A 549 12.15 19.50 10.03
C MET A 549 11.71 18.59 8.86
N ALA A 550 12.58 17.71 8.37
CA ALA A 550 12.23 16.73 7.33
C ALA A 550 11.19 15.71 7.82
N ALA A 551 11.32 15.20 9.04
CA ALA A 551 10.34 14.31 9.66
C ALA A 551 8.98 15.00 9.87
N GLY A 552 9.01 16.25 10.37
CA GLY A 552 7.82 17.08 10.51
C GLY A 552 7.14 17.31 9.17
N ALA A 553 7.88 17.67 8.13
CA ALA A 553 7.31 17.79 6.78
C ALA A 553 6.65 16.48 6.34
N ALA A 554 7.31 15.33 6.53
CA ALA A 554 6.73 14.02 6.19
C ALA A 554 5.37 13.78 6.86
N THR A 555 5.21 14.13 8.15
CA THR A 555 3.93 13.96 8.84
C THR A 555 2.80 14.83 8.26
N PHE A 556 3.13 16.04 7.80
CA PHE A 556 2.16 16.99 7.21
C PHE A 556 1.83 16.68 5.75
N THR A 557 2.71 15.96 5.04
CA THR A 557 2.61 15.72 3.60
C THR A 557 2.37 14.26 3.22
N LEU A 558 2.23 13.34 4.18
CA LEU A 558 1.71 11.98 3.97
C LEU A 558 0.21 11.91 4.34
N PRO A 559 -0.54 10.92 3.85
CA PRO A 559 -1.93 10.69 4.25
C PRO A 559 -2.10 10.55 5.77
N GLY A 560 -3.15 11.14 6.33
CA GLY A 560 -3.43 11.16 7.77
C GLY A 560 -3.33 12.56 8.40
N ALA A 561 -3.77 12.66 9.65
CA ALA A 561 -3.80 13.88 10.45
C ALA A 561 -2.43 14.13 11.12
N PRO A 562 -1.69 15.20 10.78
CA PRO A 562 -0.42 15.50 11.42
C PRO A 562 -0.60 15.99 12.86
N MET A 563 0.32 15.61 13.73
CA MET A 563 0.37 16.08 15.11
C MET A 563 1.67 16.84 15.41
N VAL A 564 1.53 17.96 16.13
CA VAL A 564 2.64 18.70 16.74
C VAL A 564 2.53 18.58 18.26
N TYR A 565 3.53 17.94 18.88
CA TYR A 565 3.63 17.90 20.34
C TYR A 565 4.26 19.19 20.88
N TYR A 566 3.68 19.80 21.93
CA TYR A 566 4.11 21.12 22.39
C TYR A 566 5.63 21.20 22.59
N GLY A 567 6.21 22.25 22.04
CA GLY A 567 7.64 22.52 22.12
C GLY A 567 8.49 21.83 21.06
N GLN A 568 7.92 20.92 20.26
CA GLN A 568 8.54 20.41 19.03
C GLN A 568 8.86 21.57 18.09
N GLU A 569 7.92 22.51 17.95
CA GLU A 569 8.03 23.68 17.09
C GLU A 569 8.97 24.76 17.64
N THR A 570 9.29 24.73 18.92
CA THR A 570 10.17 25.71 19.58
C THR A 570 11.53 25.14 19.98
N GLY A 571 11.78 23.86 19.70
CA GLY A 571 13.09 23.21 19.84
C GLY A 571 13.38 22.62 21.22
N LEU A 572 12.37 22.14 21.95
CA LEU A 572 12.60 21.39 23.20
C LEU A 572 13.35 20.08 22.93
N THR A 573 14.26 19.73 23.83
CA THR A 573 15.14 18.55 23.68
C THR A 573 14.93 17.49 24.75
N GLY A 574 14.29 17.82 25.88
CA GLY A 574 14.00 16.86 26.94
C GLY A 574 12.53 16.42 26.98
N MET A 575 12.32 15.19 27.42
CA MET A 575 10.99 14.62 27.66
C MET A 575 10.22 15.42 28.72
N ARG A 576 8.98 15.84 28.40
CA ARG A 576 8.06 16.56 29.32
C ARG A 576 8.68 17.80 30.00
N GLU A 577 9.61 18.49 29.33
CA GLU A 577 10.18 19.76 29.81
C GLU A 577 9.14 20.88 29.83
N ARG A 578 9.34 21.90 30.68
CA ARG A 578 8.47 23.07 30.64
C ARG A 578 8.61 23.80 29.31
N MET A 579 7.50 24.27 28.75
CA MET A 579 7.48 25.03 27.50
C MET A 579 8.42 26.24 27.56
N ASN A 580 9.30 26.36 26.57
CA ASN A 580 10.35 27.38 26.49
C ASN A 580 9.85 28.70 25.88
N TRP A 581 8.76 29.26 26.41
CA TRP A 581 8.16 30.51 25.89
C TRP A 581 9.15 31.67 25.70
N ASP A 582 10.16 31.78 26.57
CA ASP A 582 11.14 32.87 26.57
C ASP A 582 12.36 32.61 25.67
N ASP A 583 12.55 31.38 25.17
CA ASP A 583 13.72 30.93 24.40
C ASP A 583 13.31 30.00 23.24
N ALA A 584 12.24 30.37 22.54
CA ALA A 584 11.71 29.60 21.42
C ALA A 584 12.57 29.77 20.16
N ASP A 585 12.81 28.66 19.43
CA ASP A 585 13.34 28.70 18.07
C ASP A 585 12.28 29.24 17.10
N GLU A 586 12.32 30.56 16.88
CA GLU A 586 11.38 31.27 16.00
C GLU A 586 11.38 30.78 14.56
N ALA A 587 12.51 30.27 14.06
CA ALA A 587 12.61 29.78 12.70
C ALA A 587 12.00 28.38 12.56
N LEU A 588 12.14 27.54 13.58
CA LEU A 588 11.49 26.22 13.64
C LEU A 588 9.97 26.40 13.80
N ARG A 589 9.56 27.36 14.62
CA ARG A 589 8.14 27.68 14.81
C ARG A 589 7.49 28.17 13.51
N ALA A 590 8.17 29.08 12.80
CA ALA A 590 7.70 29.55 11.50
C ALA A 590 7.60 28.39 10.49
N PHE A 591 8.53 27.45 10.51
CA PHE A 591 8.48 26.27 9.64
C PHE A 591 7.23 25.42 9.87
N TYR A 592 6.91 25.06 11.12
CA TYR A 592 5.71 24.26 11.42
C TYR A 592 4.41 25.01 11.11
N ARG A 593 4.35 26.32 11.38
CA ARG A 593 3.20 27.15 10.95
C ARG A 593 3.01 27.08 9.43
N ASN A 594 4.10 27.26 8.67
CA ASN A 594 4.03 27.21 7.22
C ASN A 594 3.65 25.81 6.70
N LEU A 595 4.02 24.73 7.40
CA LEU A 595 3.56 23.38 7.05
C LEU A 595 2.04 23.24 7.20
N ALA A 596 1.48 23.75 8.30
CA ALA A 596 0.03 23.78 8.50
C ALA A 596 -0.67 24.59 7.41
N ASP A 597 -0.20 25.83 7.15
CA ASP A 597 -0.74 26.69 6.09
C ASP A 597 -0.72 25.97 4.72
N VAL A 598 0.39 25.32 4.36
CA VAL A 598 0.53 24.62 3.08
C VAL A 598 -0.39 23.41 3.00
N ARG A 599 -0.56 22.64 4.09
CA ARG A 599 -1.51 21.51 4.13
C ARG A 599 -2.94 22.00 3.89
N HIS A 600 -3.36 23.07 4.56
CA HIS A 600 -4.70 23.65 4.39
C HIS A 600 -4.92 24.25 2.99
N GLU A 601 -3.87 24.76 2.33
CA GLU A 601 -3.96 25.35 0.99
C GLU A 601 -3.89 24.34 -0.17
N GLU A 602 -3.26 23.18 0.02
CA GLU A 602 -2.99 22.20 -1.04
C GLU A 602 -3.77 20.88 -0.83
N PRO A 603 -4.89 20.68 -1.56
CA PRO A 603 -5.67 19.43 -1.49
C PRO A 603 -4.86 18.17 -1.78
N ALA A 604 -3.83 18.27 -2.63
CA ALA A 604 -2.92 17.15 -2.87
C ALA A 604 -2.16 16.70 -1.62
N LEU A 605 -2.15 17.45 -0.51
CA LEU A 605 -1.53 17.02 0.74
C LEU A 605 -2.52 16.37 1.72
N GLN A 606 -3.83 16.42 1.43
CA GLN A 606 -4.90 15.83 2.24
C GLN A 606 -4.87 14.29 2.21
N SER A 607 -5.64 13.66 3.09
CA SER A 607 -5.57 12.22 3.36
C SER A 607 -6.01 11.32 2.19
N ASP A 608 -6.85 11.82 1.28
CA ASP A 608 -7.36 11.11 0.11
C ASP A 608 -6.39 11.10 -1.09
N ALA A 609 -5.35 11.94 -1.06
CA ALA A 609 -4.41 12.07 -2.16
C ALA A 609 -3.43 10.90 -2.24
N ASP A 610 -3.18 10.40 -3.45
CA ASP A 610 -2.24 9.31 -3.72
C ASP A 610 -0.81 9.67 -3.32
N VAL A 611 0.00 8.64 -3.02
CA VAL A 611 1.44 8.78 -2.73
C VAL A 611 2.22 8.01 -3.80
N VAL A 612 3.05 8.73 -4.56
CA VAL A 612 3.87 8.13 -5.63
C VAL A 612 5.36 8.37 -5.33
N PRO A 613 6.16 7.33 -5.05
CA PRO A 613 7.61 7.49 -4.86
C PRO A 613 8.28 8.19 -6.04
N LEU A 614 9.23 9.08 -5.75
CA LEU A 614 10.07 9.74 -6.77
C LEU A 614 11.51 9.26 -6.62
N SER A 615 12.14 8.92 -7.74
CA SER A 615 13.58 8.69 -7.75
C SER A 615 14.33 10.00 -7.53
N VAL A 616 15.05 10.08 -6.41
CA VAL A 616 16.04 11.14 -6.16
C VAL A 616 17.42 10.66 -6.59
N THR A 617 18.34 11.59 -6.88
CA THR A 617 19.68 11.29 -7.44
C THR A 617 20.35 10.10 -6.74
N PRO A 618 20.75 9.04 -7.48
CA PRO A 618 21.34 7.85 -6.90
C PRO A 618 22.59 8.15 -6.05
N GLY A 619 22.62 7.65 -4.80
CA GLY A 619 23.82 7.64 -3.95
C GLY A 619 23.77 8.49 -2.68
N ASN A 620 22.64 9.10 -2.33
CA ASN A 620 22.44 9.76 -1.02
C ASN A 620 21.26 9.14 -0.27
N ASP A 621 21.55 8.26 0.67
CA ASP A 621 20.56 7.56 1.50
C ASP A 621 19.86 8.45 2.54
N ARG A 622 20.21 9.74 2.63
CA ARG A 622 19.60 10.72 3.53
C ARG A 622 18.53 11.59 2.85
N VAL A 623 18.33 11.43 1.55
CA VAL A 623 17.37 12.22 0.77
C VAL A 623 16.36 11.28 0.15
N THR A 624 15.10 11.67 0.15
CA THR A 624 14.00 10.96 -0.53
C THR A 624 12.99 11.96 -1.06
N GLY A 625 12.10 11.52 -1.95
CA GLY A 625 10.98 12.33 -2.41
C GLY A 625 9.82 11.49 -2.87
N TYR A 626 8.63 12.06 -2.83
CA TYR A 626 7.41 11.47 -3.36
C TYR A 626 6.52 12.58 -3.94
N ALA A 627 5.68 12.22 -4.90
CA ALA A 627 4.60 13.06 -5.35
C ALA A 627 3.34 12.75 -4.55
N ARG A 628 2.52 13.78 -4.33
CA ARG A 628 1.15 13.64 -3.88
C ARG A 628 0.19 14.15 -4.95
N GLU A 629 -0.91 13.44 -5.17
CA GLU A 629 -1.86 13.71 -6.26
C GLU A 629 -3.31 13.61 -5.81
N ALA A 630 -4.08 14.68 -6.03
CA ALA A 630 -5.53 14.71 -5.89
C ALA A 630 -6.14 15.76 -6.83
N ASP A 631 -7.33 15.48 -7.37
CA ASP A 631 -8.09 16.43 -8.21
C ASP A 631 -7.30 17.05 -9.37
N GLY A 632 -6.40 16.27 -9.99
CA GLY A 632 -5.53 16.74 -11.07
C GLY A 632 -4.47 17.76 -10.63
N ARG A 633 -4.27 17.97 -9.32
CA ARG A 633 -3.13 18.70 -8.74
C ARG A 633 -2.07 17.70 -8.34
N ARG A 634 -0.81 18.05 -8.62
CA ARG A 634 0.36 17.27 -8.21
C ARG A 634 1.33 18.17 -7.46
N VAL A 635 1.88 17.67 -6.36
CA VAL A 635 2.98 18.30 -5.64
C VAL A 635 4.11 17.30 -5.46
N HIS A 636 5.34 17.74 -5.64
CA HIS A 636 6.53 16.98 -5.29
C HIS A 636 6.98 17.41 -3.89
N VAL A 637 7.16 16.43 -3.02
CA VAL A 637 7.70 16.60 -1.68
C VAL A 637 9.10 16.00 -1.69
N LEU A 638 10.11 16.81 -1.38
CA LEU A 638 11.49 16.35 -1.27
C LEU A 638 11.97 16.57 0.16
N LEU A 639 12.55 15.55 0.77
CA LEU A 639 12.94 15.51 2.17
C LEU A 639 14.44 15.24 2.28
N ASN A 640 15.13 16.00 3.13
CA ASN A 640 16.56 15.86 3.38
C ASN A 640 16.84 15.71 4.87
N PHE A 641 17.20 14.50 5.28
CA PHE A 641 17.58 14.12 6.64
C PHE A 641 19.09 14.24 6.90
N GLY A 642 19.85 14.81 5.96
CA GLY A 642 21.31 15.00 6.01
C GLY A 642 21.78 16.19 6.84
N GLU A 643 23.08 16.48 6.82
CA GLU A 643 23.69 17.62 7.55
C GLU A 643 23.88 18.88 6.70
N ASP A 644 23.75 18.78 5.38
CA ASP A 644 23.93 19.90 4.46
C ASP A 644 22.76 19.93 3.44
N PRO A 645 22.42 21.12 2.90
CA PRO A 645 21.50 21.22 1.77
C PRO A 645 21.99 20.41 0.57
N VAL A 646 21.06 19.82 -0.18
CA VAL A 646 21.35 18.98 -1.36
C VAL A 646 20.63 19.53 -2.58
N GLU A 647 21.28 19.51 -3.73
CA GLU A 647 20.66 19.79 -5.01
C GLU A 647 20.04 18.50 -5.57
N VAL A 648 18.74 18.54 -5.82
CA VAL A 648 17.99 17.42 -6.40
C VAL A 648 17.52 17.85 -7.80
N ALA A 649 17.86 17.06 -8.81
CA ALA A 649 17.37 17.31 -10.16
C ALA A 649 15.84 17.21 -10.18
N GLN A 650 15.18 18.16 -10.83
CA GLN A 650 13.73 18.14 -11.02
C GLN A 650 13.40 18.40 -12.49
N HIS A 651 12.29 17.85 -12.93
CA HIS A 651 11.78 18.12 -14.27
C HIS A 651 11.47 19.63 -14.42
N PRO A 652 11.72 20.28 -15.58
CA PRO A 652 11.48 21.72 -15.77
C PRO A 652 10.04 22.18 -15.53
N ALA A 653 9.07 21.27 -15.65
CA ALA A 653 7.65 21.53 -15.35
C ALA A 653 7.31 21.53 -13.84
N VAL A 654 8.28 21.21 -12.98
CA VAL A 654 8.13 21.34 -11.53
C VAL A 654 8.45 22.79 -11.15
N SER A 655 7.53 23.41 -10.41
CA SER A 655 7.71 24.75 -9.86
C SER A 655 9.02 24.85 -9.09
N ARG A 656 9.71 25.97 -9.25
CA ARG A 656 10.91 26.30 -8.46
C ARG A 656 10.57 27.01 -7.14
N THR A 657 9.31 27.37 -6.95
CA THR A 657 8.85 28.02 -5.71
C THR A 657 8.48 26.95 -4.70
N ASP A 658 9.26 26.89 -3.61
CA ASP A 658 8.92 26.10 -2.43
C ASP A 658 7.70 26.72 -1.75
N ARG A 659 6.65 25.91 -1.57
CA ARG A 659 5.42 26.32 -0.91
C ARG A 659 5.61 26.54 0.59
N ILE A 660 6.55 25.84 1.23
CA ILE A 660 6.82 25.99 2.67
C ILE A 660 7.50 27.34 2.94
N ALA A 661 8.61 27.64 2.26
CA ALA A 661 9.34 28.89 2.48
C ALA A 661 8.78 30.09 1.69
N GLY A 662 7.96 29.85 0.66
CA GLY A 662 7.50 30.88 -0.27
C GLY A 662 8.63 31.48 -1.13
N ALA A 663 9.72 30.73 -1.33
CA ALA A 663 10.95 31.19 -1.97
C ALA A 663 11.30 30.36 -3.21
N ASP A 664 11.98 30.98 -4.19
CA ASP A 664 12.59 30.25 -5.31
C ASP A 664 13.80 29.47 -4.79
N VAL A 665 13.75 28.14 -4.92
CA VAL A 665 14.79 27.21 -4.49
C VAL A 665 15.53 26.58 -5.67
N GLY A 666 15.23 26.99 -6.90
CA GLY A 666 15.87 26.39 -8.06
C GLY A 666 17.30 26.90 -8.31
N THR A 667 18.10 26.08 -8.97
CA THR A 667 19.48 26.40 -9.38
C THR A 667 19.55 26.78 -10.87
N ASP A 668 20.69 27.29 -11.32
CA ASP A 668 20.90 27.67 -12.73
C ASP A 668 20.87 26.46 -13.69
N ASP A 669 21.20 25.26 -13.19
CA ASP A 669 21.26 24.01 -13.95
C ASP A 669 19.93 23.22 -13.94
N GLY A 670 18.84 23.84 -13.46
CA GLY A 670 17.50 23.24 -13.45
C GLY A 670 17.17 22.33 -12.27
N ALA A 671 18.10 22.14 -11.33
CA ALA A 671 17.84 21.43 -10.07
C ALA A 671 17.13 22.34 -9.04
N VAL A 672 16.76 21.77 -7.90
CA VAL A 672 16.26 22.50 -6.72
C VAL A 672 17.12 22.21 -5.50
N THR A 673 17.41 23.23 -4.70
CA THR A 673 18.12 23.08 -3.42
C THR A 673 17.13 22.71 -2.33
N VAL A 674 17.30 21.51 -1.77
CA VAL A 674 16.52 20.99 -0.64
C VAL A 674 17.33 21.21 0.64
N ASP A 675 16.92 22.15 1.49
CA ASP A 675 17.52 22.31 2.82
C ASP A 675 17.04 21.20 3.75
N ALA A 676 15.85 21.31 4.34
CA ALA A 676 15.23 20.23 5.14
C ALA A 676 14.09 19.54 4.40
N ALA A 677 13.19 20.34 3.83
CA ALA A 677 12.08 19.89 3.02
C ALA A 677 11.70 20.99 2.03
N VAL A 678 11.21 20.61 0.85
CA VAL A 678 10.56 21.52 -0.09
C VAL A 678 9.30 20.87 -0.65
N VAL A 679 8.26 21.67 -0.84
CA VAL A 679 7.01 21.26 -1.51
C VAL A 679 6.86 22.08 -2.77
N LEU A 680 6.86 21.41 -3.92
CA LEU A 680 6.88 22.05 -5.23
C LEU A 680 5.64 21.62 -6.01
N ARG A 681 4.82 22.56 -6.46
CA ARG A 681 3.75 22.22 -7.42
C ARG A 681 4.39 21.68 -8.69
N ALA A 682 3.95 20.53 -9.15
CA ALA A 682 4.24 20.05 -10.48
C ALA A 682 3.00 20.31 -11.33
N ASP A 683 3.18 20.87 -12.53
CA ASP A 683 2.10 20.83 -13.50
C ASP A 683 1.83 19.35 -13.79
N ALA A 684 0.78 18.82 -13.18
CA ALA A 684 0.36 17.46 -13.41
C ALA A 684 0.15 17.33 -14.92
N LEU A 685 0.62 16.22 -15.48
CA LEU A 685 -0.05 15.66 -16.64
C LEU A 685 -1.40 15.13 -16.17
N SER A 686 -2.28 16.04 -15.73
CA SER A 686 -3.52 15.75 -15.01
C SER A 686 -4.35 14.74 -15.76
N GLY A 687 -4.77 13.69 -15.06
CA GLY A 687 -5.63 12.63 -15.59
C GLY A 687 -4.91 11.58 -16.41
N ARG A 688 -3.64 11.25 -16.11
CA ARG A 688 -3.00 10.10 -16.75
C ARG A 688 -3.67 8.81 -16.28
N GLY A 689 -4.08 7.98 -17.24
CA GLY A 689 -4.59 6.66 -16.92
C GLY A 689 -3.53 5.74 -16.31
N ALA A 690 -3.90 4.50 -15.99
CA ALA A 690 -2.94 3.46 -15.68
C ALA A 690 -1.93 3.36 -16.84
N PRO A 691 -0.61 3.53 -16.61
CA PRO A 691 0.36 3.33 -17.68
C PRO A 691 0.17 1.95 -18.34
N LEU A 692 0.38 1.88 -19.66
CA LEU A 692 0.16 0.68 -20.47
C LEU A 692 1.45 0.26 -21.19
N ALA A 693 2.07 1.14 -21.98
CA ALA A 693 3.25 0.82 -22.80
C ALA A 693 4.26 1.98 -22.86
N THR A 694 5.54 1.66 -23.05
CA THR A 694 6.62 2.66 -23.26
C THR A 694 7.49 2.27 -24.45
N PHE A 695 7.74 3.24 -25.32
CA PHE A 695 8.67 3.13 -26.45
C PHE A 695 9.74 4.21 -26.31
N SER A 696 11.01 3.82 -26.34
CA SER A 696 12.14 4.73 -26.23
C SER A 696 12.84 4.87 -27.59
N ASP A 697 13.27 6.07 -27.95
CA ASP A 697 14.36 6.27 -28.91
C ASP A 697 15.58 6.85 -28.17
N PRO A 698 16.54 5.98 -27.77
CA PRO A 698 17.73 6.42 -27.07
C PRO A 698 18.77 7.06 -28.00
N THR A 699 18.63 6.94 -29.32
CA THR A 699 19.65 7.38 -30.27
C THR A 699 19.62 8.90 -30.51
N GLY A 700 18.43 9.53 -30.42
CA GLY A 700 18.31 10.99 -30.50
C GLY A 700 18.85 11.54 -31.80
N ASP A 701 18.50 10.88 -32.90
CA ASP A 701 19.17 11.01 -34.18
C ASP A 701 18.38 11.88 -35.17
N ALA A 702 17.43 12.71 -34.69
CA ALA A 702 16.66 13.63 -35.51
C ALA A 702 17.56 14.58 -36.31
N THR A 703 17.31 14.67 -37.61
CA THR A 703 18.08 15.51 -38.53
C THR A 703 17.23 16.66 -39.05
N ALA A 704 17.68 17.90 -38.81
CA ALA A 704 17.07 19.05 -39.49
C ALA A 704 17.42 19.03 -40.99
N PRO A 705 16.56 19.60 -41.86
CA PRO A 705 16.76 19.63 -43.32
C PRO A 705 18.05 20.30 -43.83
N ASP A 706 18.83 20.96 -42.98
CA ASP A 706 20.10 21.60 -43.30
C ASP A 706 21.33 20.89 -42.69
N GLY A 707 21.13 19.74 -42.03
CA GLY A 707 22.16 18.97 -41.35
C GLY A 707 22.56 19.51 -39.97
N THR A 708 21.77 20.41 -39.37
CA THR A 708 21.88 20.77 -37.95
C THR A 708 20.96 19.91 -37.08
N GLN A 709 21.30 19.70 -35.80
CA GLN A 709 20.37 19.04 -34.85
C GLN A 709 19.14 19.93 -34.64
N ALA A 710 17.95 19.44 -34.96
CA ALA A 710 16.68 20.06 -34.56
C ALA A 710 16.16 19.37 -33.31
N SER A 711 16.80 19.63 -32.16
CA SER A 711 16.43 19.04 -30.87
C SER A 711 14.96 19.24 -30.48
N ALA A 712 14.26 20.19 -31.10
CA ALA A 712 12.82 20.38 -30.93
C ALA A 712 11.95 19.33 -31.61
N LEU A 713 12.43 18.65 -32.65
CA LEU A 713 11.69 17.62 -33.39
C LEU A 713 12.13 16.20 -32.99
N ASP A 714 13.10 16.10 -32.08
CA ASP A 714 13.74 14.86 -31.65
C ASP A 714 12.88 14.14 -30.61
N LEU A 715 12.20 13.08 -31.04
CA LEU A 715 11.29 12.25 -30.27
C LEU A 715 12.11 11.26 -29.43
N ARG A 716 12.04 11.38 -28.12
CA ARG A 716 12.76 10.53 -27.16
C ARG A 716 11.97 9.34 -26.66
N ALA A 717 10.66 9.51 -26.56
CA ALA A 717 9.79 8.42 -26.15
C ALA A 717 8.33 8.64 -26.58
N LEU A 718 7.59 7.54 -26.66
CA LEU A 718 6.14 7.52 -26.65
C LEU A 718 5.68 6.62 -25.50
N ASP A 719 5.02 7.21 -24.52
CA ASP A 719 4.33 6.50 -23.46
C ASP A 719 2.84 6.41 -23.76
N VAL A 720 2.23 5.28 -23.42
CA VAL A 720 0.80 5.03 -23.58
C VAL A 720 0.21 4.73 -22.21
N TYR A 721 -0.88 5.40 -21.87
CA TYR A 721 -1.66 5.20 -20.65
C TYR A 721 -3.09 4.80 -21.02
N GLU A 722 -3.76 4.07 -20.14
CA GLU A 722 -5.11 3.57 -20.26
C GLU A 722 -5.97 4.14 -19.13
N SER A 723 -7.03 4.86 -19.48
CA SER A 723 -8.06 5.33 -18.55
C SER A 723 -9.41 4.77 -18.96
N ASP A 724 -10.39 4.86 -18.06
CA ASP A 724 -11.75 4.32 -18.28
C ASP A 724 -12.36 4.76 -19.63
N ASP A 725 -12.09 5.99 -20.05
CA ASP A 725 -12.71 6.60 -21.24
C ASP A 725 -11.76 6.72 -22.47
N ALA A 726 -10.44 6.65 -22.28
CA ALA A 726 -9.46 6.93 -23.34
C ALA A 726 -8.09 6.26 -23.15
N HIS A 727 -7.42 6.03 -24.28
CA HIS A 727 -5.98 5.77 -24.34
C HIS A 727 -5.22 7.07 -24.59
N GLN A 728 -4.16 7.28 -23.84
CA GLN A 728 -3.46 8.56 -23.81
C GLN A 728 -2.04 8.35 -24.31
N PHE A 729 -1.71 9.00 -25.42
CA PHE A 729 -0.41 8.91 -26.08
C PHE A 729 0.42 10.13 -25.71
N VAL A 730 1.55 9.92 -25.07
CA VAL A 730 2.43 10.97 -24.55
C VAL A 730 3.74 10.90 -25.30
N TRP A 731 4.02 11.91 -26.11
CA TRP A 731 5.28 12.03 -26.84
C TRP A 731 6.24 12.90 -26.06
N SER A 732 7.43 12.39 -25.81
CA SER A 732 8.50 13.09 -25.11
C SER A 732 9.56 13.51 -26.11
N PHE A 733 10.02 14.75 -26.04
CA PHE A 733 11.02 15.31 -26.93
C PHE A 733 12.28 15.70 -26.18
N GLU A 734 13.38 15.93 -26.90
CA GLU A 734 14.62 16.42 -26.27
C GLU A 734 14.52 17.88 -25.80
N ASN A 735 13.93 18.77 -26.62
CA ASN A 735 13.77 20.20 -26.31
C ASN A 735 12.53 20.81 -27.00
N LEU A 736 11.33 20.53 -26.49
CA LEU A 736 10.09 21.03 -27.06
C LEU A 736 9.89 22.52 -26.75
N PRO A 737 9.55 23.37 -27.73
CA PRO A 737 9.07 24.72 -27.45
C PRO A 737 7.81 24.65 -26.59
N GLY A 738 7.67 25.52 -25.58
CA GLY A 738 6.58 25.43 -24.59
C GLY A 738 5.14 25.56 -25.13
N ASP A 739 4.96 25.87 -26.42
CA ASP A 739 3.66 25.87 -27.12
C ASP A 739 3.55 24.80 -28.22
N GLY A 740 4.56 23.95 -28.38
CA GLY A 740 4.64 22.93 -29.42
C GLY A 740 4.66 23.49 -30.85
N ALA A 741 4.94 24.78 -31.05
CA ALA A 741 4.65 25.49 -32.31
C ALA A 741 5.32 24.94 -33.58
N SER A 742 6.36 24.11 -33.46
CA SER A 742 7.06 23.49 -34.59
C SER A 742 6.58 22.09 -34.94
N GLN A 743 5.69 21.48 -34.13
CA GLN A 743 5.35 20.06 -34.23
C GLN A 743 4.20 19.77 -35.19
N HIS A 744 4.38 18.80 -36.07
CA HIS A 744 3.31 18.13 -36.80
C HIS A 744 3.38 16.64 -36.52
N LEU A 745 2.48 16.20 -35.67
CA LEU A 745 2.49 14.91 -35.02
C LEU A 745 1.52 13.97 -35.73
N GLN A 746 1.96 12.77 -36.11
CA GLN A 746 1.07 11.76 -36.69
C GLN A 746 1.24 10.38 -36.06
N LEU A 747 0.13 9.78 -35.62
CA LEU A 747 0.03 8.39 -35.18
C LEU A 747 -0.93 7.65 -36.09
N TYR A 748 -0.43 6.65 -36.80
CA TYR A 748 -1.26 5.76 -37.61
C TYR A 748 -1.58 4.53 -36.79
N LEU A 749 -2.87 4.24 -36.61
CA LEU A 749 -3.35 3.15 -35.77
C LEU A 749 -3.88 2.02 -36.65
N ARG A 750 -3.36 0.81 -36.39
CA ARG A 750 -3.75 -0.42 -37.05
C ARG A 750 -4.29 -1.43 -36.05
N ASP A 751 -5.51 -1.85 -36.31
CA ASP A 751 -6.07 -3.09 -35.77
C ASP A 751 -5.68 -4.25 -36.72
N PRO A 752 -4.93 -5.27 -36.26
CA PRO A 752 -4.51 -6.39 -37.10
C PRO A 752 -5.67 -7.28 -37.57
N ASP A 753 -6.80 -7.28 -36.87
CA ASP A 753 -7.97 -8.12 -37.17
C ASP A 753 -9.01 -7.39 -38.04
N ALA A 754 -8.87 -6.08 -38.22
CA ALA A 754 -9.79 -5.28 -39.03
C ALA A 754 -9.50 -5.37 -40.55
N ASP A 755 -10.53 -5.72 -41.33
CA ASP A 755 -10.51 -5.63 -42.80
C ASP A 755 -10.56 -4.16 -43.28
N GLY A 756 -9.63 -3.75 -44.16
CA GLY A 756 -9.63 -2.42 -44.81
C GLY A 756 -8.44 -1.54 -44.43
N GLY A 757 -8.62 -0.21 -44.48
CA GLY A 757 -7.58 0.78 -44.14
C GLY A 757 -6.82 1.37 -45.35
N THR A 758 -5.83 2.21 -45.05
CA THR A 758 -4.99 2.89 -46.05
C THR A 758 -3.51 2.76 -45.73
N THR A 759 -2.68 2.55 -46.76
CA THR A 759 -1.21 2.65 -46.64
C THR A 759 -0.71 4.05 -47.03
N ALA A 760 -1.60 4.96 -47.42
CA ALA A 760 -1.22 6.32 -47.79
C ALA A 760 -1.10 7.20 -46.54
N THR A 761 0.03 7.88 -46.40
CA THR A 761 0.23 8.92 -45.37
C THR A 761 -0.56 10.19 -45.71
N ARG A 762 -0.68 11.09 -44.72
CA ARG A 762 -1.28 12.42 -44.93
C ARG A 762 -0.56 13.16 -46.04
N THR A 763 -1.30 13.97 -46.80
CA THR A 763 -0.74 14.82 -47.85
C THR A 763 0.42 15.65 -47.27
N GLY A 764 1.58 15.63 -47.94
CA GLY A 764 2.77 16.37 -47.50
C GLY A 764 3.84 15.53 -46.80
N ILE A 765 3.57 14.32 -46.30
CA ILE A 765 4.57 13.46 -45.64
C ILE A 765 5.50 12.74 -46.65
N ASP A 766 5.00 12.46 -47.86
CA ASP A 766 5.75 11.80 -48.94
C ASP A 766 6.35 10.43 -48.56
N ALA A 767 5.59 9.63 -47.80
CA ALA A 767 5.92 8.25 -47.45
C ALA A 767 4.69 7.32 -47.55
N SER A 768 4.89 6.01 -47.44
CA SER A 768 3.83 5.00 -47.40
C SER A 768 3.96 4.14 -46.14
N LEU A 769 2.87 3.61 -45.61
CA LEU A 769 2.91 2.69 -44.46
C LEU A 769 3.16 1.26 -44.93
N ALA A 770 3.93 0.48 -44.16
CA ALA A 770 4.10 -0.95 -44.38
C ALA A 770 2.77 -1.70 -44.29
N ASP A 771 1.89 -1.23 -43.39
CA ASP A 771 0.61 -1.84 -43.10
C ASP A 771 -0.54 -0.83 -43.25
N PRO A 772 -1.75 -1.29 -43.63
CA PRO A 772 -2.91 -0.41 -43.74
C PRO A 772 -3.40 0.04 -42.36
N ALA A 773 -3.52 1.35 -42.14
CA ALA A 773 -4.06 1.95 -40.93
C ALA A 773 -5.56 2.26 -41.09
N GLN A 774 -6.34 2.03 -40.04
CA GLN A 774 -7.79 2.35 -39.99
C GLN A 774 -8.02 3.81 -39.60
N TYR A 775 -7.23 4.31 -38.66
CA TYR A 775 -7.30 5.67 -38.16
C TYR A 775 -5.92 6.34 -38.17
N ARG A 776 -5.92 7.67 -38.18
CA ARG A 776 -4.73 8.45 -37.86
C ARG A 776 -5.05 9.61 -36.92
N VAL A 777 -4.25 9.76 -35.87
CA VAL A 777 -4.23 10.93 -35.01
C VAL A 777 -3.33 11.95 -35.66
N VAL A 778 -3.78 13.19 -35.77
CA VAL A 778 -3.00 14.31 -36.30
C VAL A 778 -3.04 15.46 -35.32
N VAL A 779 -1.87 15.83 -34.79
CA VAL A 779 -1.73 16.96 -33.87
C VAL A 779 -0.82 18.03 -34.46
N THR A 780 -1.30 19.27 -34.45
CA THR A 780 -0.59 20.46 -34.89
C THR A 780 -0.75 21.55 -33.82
N PRO A 781 -0.04 22.68 -33.91
CA PRO A 781 -0.23 23.80 -32.98
C PRO A 781 -1.63 24.42 -33.03
N GLN A 782 -2.42 24.11 -34.06
CA GLN A 782 -3.76 24.66 -34.24
C GLN A 782 -4.88 23.65 -33.95
N THR A 783 -4.63 22.35 -34.10
CA THR A 783 -5.68 21.32 -34.08
C THR A 783 -5.12 19.97 -33.63
N ALA A 784 -5.92 19.20 -32.89
CA ALA A 784 -5.72 17.78 -32.65
C ALA A 784 -6.97 17.03 -33.07
N VAL A 785 -6.84 16.11 -34.03
CA VAL A 785 -7.98 15.43 -34.66
C VAL A 785 -7.70 13.96 -34.90
N LEU A 786 -8.74 13.13 -34.80
CA LEU A 786 -8.74 11.77 -35.29
C LEU A 786 -9.34 11.75 -36.70
N GLU A 787 -8.64 11.16 -37.66
CA GLU A 787 -9.10 11.02 -39.04
C GLU A 787 -9.26 9.55 -39.42
N ALA A 788 -10.26 9.26 -40.25
CA ALA A 788 -10.45 7.94 -40.84
C ALA A 788 -9.47 7.70 -42.00
N SER A 789 -9.39 6.45 -42.47
CA SER A 789 -8.51 6.05 -43.58
C SER A 789 -8.71 6.81 -44.91
N ASP A 790 -9.84 7.48 -45.13
CA ASP A 790 -10.11 8.35 -46.28
C ASP A 790 -9.69 9.82 -46.07
N GLY A 791 -9.29 10.16 -44.84
CA GLY A 791 -8.86 11.49 -44.43
C GLY A 791 -9.97 12.43 -43.99
N GLU A 792 -11.21 11.95 -43.83
CA GLU A 792 -12.25 12.75 -43.16
C GLU A 792 -12.02 12.77 -41.64
N ALA A 793 -12.21 13.94 -41.02
CA ALA A 793 -12.14 14.10 -39.57
C ALA A 793 -13.33 13.38 -38.90
N VAL A 794 -13.01 12.55 -37.90
CA VAL A 794 -13.96 11.77 -37.09
C VAL A 794 -14.36 12.57 -35.86
N THR A 795 -13.38 12.99 -35.06
CA THR A 795 -13.58 13.79 -33.86
C THR A 795 -12.37 14.67 -33.58
N ASP A 796 -12.59 15.77 -32.87
CA ASP A 796 -11.52 16.54 -32.23
C ASP A 796 -10.99 15.76 -31.03
N LEU A 797 -9.70 15.90 -30.75
CA LEU A 797 -9.00 15.25 -29.64
C LEU A 797 -8.49 16.32 -28.66
N ASP A 798 -8.35 15.95 -27.39
CA ASP A 798 -7.68 16.81 -26.40
C ASP A 798 -6.18 16.57 -26.49
N ALA A 799 -5.42 17.62 -26.84
CA ALA A 799 -3.97 17.58 -26.88
C ALA A 799 -3.38 18.68 -25.99
N ARG A 800 -2.43 18.29 -25.14
CA ARG A 800 -1.85 19.16 -24.12
C ARG A 800 -0.32 19.13 -24.20
N VAL A 801 0.29 20.31 -24.19
CA VAL A 801 1.76 20.47 -24.13
C VAL A 801 2.15 20.69 -22.67
N VAL A 802 3.06 19.88 -22.14
CA VAL A 802 3.57 19.99 -20.76
C VAL A 802 5.09 19.73 -20.76
N GLY A 803 5.88 20.79 -20.52
CA GLY A 803 7.34 20.71 -20.61
C GLY A 803 7.78 20.24 -22.01
N ASP A 804 8.61 19.19 -22.04
CA ASP A 804 9.08 18.56 -23.28
C ASP A 804 8.13 17.47 -23.82
N GLN A 805 6.87 17.46 -23.39
CA GLN A 805 5.91 16.42 -23.75
C GLN A 805 4.64 16.97 -24.43
N ILE A 806 4.07 16.17 -25.32
CA ILE A 806 2.73 16.36 -25.89
C ILE A 806 1.89 15.12 -25.58
N ARG A 807 0.81 15.30 -24.80
CA ARG A 807 -0.19 14.27 -24.53
C ARG A 807 -1.38 14.43 -25.47
N VAL A 808 -1.89 13.31 -25.98
CA VAL A 808 -3.08 13.24 -26.83
C VAL A 808 -4.00 12.12 -26.34
N ASP A 809 -5.26 12.44 -26.06
CA ASP A 809 -6.25 11.48 -25.58
C ASP A 809 -7.11 10.96 -26.72
N VAL A 810 -7.07 9.65 -26.98
CA VAL A 810 -7.86 8.94 -28.00
C VAL A 810 -8.94 8.12 -27.30
N PRO A 811 -10.24 8.43 -27.50
CA PRO A 811 -11.32 7.70 -26.84
C PRO A 811 -11.34 6.20 -27.14
N ASN A 812 -11.67 5.39 -26.13
CA ASN A 812 -11.63 3.92 -26.20
C ASN A 812 -12.54 3.35 -27.30
N GLU A 813 -13.65 4.04 -27.62
CA GLU A 813 -14.59 3.61 -28.67
C GLU A 813 -14.00 3.56 -30.09
N TYR A 814 -12.84 4.20 -30.31
CA TYR A 814 -12.15 4.21 -31.60
C TYR A 814 -10.98 3.23 -31.69
N LEU A 815 -10.71 2.47 -30.62
CA LEU A 815 -9.67 1.46 -30.53
C LEU A 815 -10.32 0.06 -30.43
N PRO A 816 -9.60 -1.03 -30.77
CA PRO A 816 -10.09 -2.39 -30.60
C PRO A 816 -10.35 -2.75 -29.12
N GLU A 817 -11.14 -3.81 -28.89
CA GLU A 817 -11.50 -4.27 -27.54
C GLU A 817 -10.28 -4.63 -26.67
N ASP A 818 -9.21 -5.20 -27.26
CA ASP A 818 -7.91 -5.31 -26.60
C ASP A 818 -6.88 -4.40 -27.29
N PRO A 819 -6.51 -3.28 -26.67
CA PRO A 819 -5.55 -2.33 -27.25
C PRO A 819 -4.15 -2.93 -27.41
N ARG A 820 -3.80 -4.02 -26.70
CA ARG A 820 -2.45 -4.61 -26.73
C ARG A 820 -2.08 -5.23 -28.08
N ASP A 821 -3.08 -5.56 -28.90
CA ASP A 821 -2.90 -6.10 -30.25
C ASP A 821 -2.74 -5.00 -31.30
N LEU A 822 -2.90 -3.72 -30.93
CA LEU A 822 -2.69 -2.59 -31.83
C LEU A 822 -1.26 -2.56 -32.36
N ARG A 823 -1.16 -2.27 -33.65
CA ARG A 823 0.08 -1.82 -34.28
C ARG A 823 -0.04 -0.34 -34.59
N PHE A 824 1.07 0.38 -34.53
CA PHE A 824 1.07 1.79 -34.88
C PHE A 824 2.35 2.23 -35.57
N THR A 825 2.26 3.34 -36.28
CA THR A 825 3.41 4.10 -36.80
C THR A 825 3.32 5.51 -36.23
N ALA A 826 4.29 5.90 -35.41
CA ALA A 826 4.37 7.24 -34.82
C ALA A 826 5.50 8.03 -35.49
N LEU A 827 5.20 9.25 -35.94
CA LEU A 827 6.17 10.11 -36.59
C LEU A 827 5.97 11.59 -36.25
N VAL A 828 7.05 12.34 -36.40
CA VAL A 828 7.14 13.78 -36.21
C VAL A 828 7.57 14.42 -37.52
N ALA A 829 6.88 15.50 -37.90
CA ALA A 829 7.23 16.35 -39.03
C ALA A 829 7.25 17.82 -38.58
N GLY A 830 7.86 18.68 -39.38
CA GLY A 830 7.80 20.12 -39.17
C GLY A 830 6.42 20.68 -39.52
N TYR A 831 5.97 21.71 -38.80
CA TYR A 831 4.70 22.39 -39.06
C TYR A 831 4.86 23.62 -39.99
N ASP A 832 4.06 23.70 -41.06
CA ASP A 832 3.91 24.89 -41.92
C ASP A 832 2.46 25.03 -42.39
N PRO A 833 1.67 25.98 -41.85
CA PRO A 833 0.25 26.13 -42.17
C PRO A 833 -0.04 26.56 -43.62
N ASP A 834 0.98 27.02 -44.36
CA ASP A 834 0.82 27.43 -45.76
C ASP A 834 1.21 26.29 -46.75
N ALA A 835 1.71 25.16 -46.24
CA ALA A 835 2.14 24.01 -47.02
C ALA A 835 1.05 22.92 -47.17
N PRO A 836 1.13 22.03 -48.17
CA PRO A 836 0.16 20.94 -48.33
C PRO A 836 0.08 20.06 -47.08
N GLY A 837 -1.13 19.94 -46.50
CA GLY A 837 -1.40 19.12 -45.31
C GLY A 837 -0.80 19.66 -44.01
N ASP A 838 -0.38 20.92 -44.01
CA ASP A 838 0.28 21.65 -42.91
C ASP A 838 1.70 21.16 -42.57
N VAL A 839 2.31 20.39 -43.47
CA VAL A 839 3.63 19.78 -43.29
C VAL A 839 4.71 20.64 -43.94
N ALA A 840 5.69 21.07 -43.15
CA ALA A 840 6.86 21.79 -43.63
C ALA A 840 7.64 20.95 -44.66
N GLN A 841 7.93 21.56 -45.81
CA GLN A 841 8.55 20.86 -46.93
C GLN A 841 10.08 20.94 -46.86
N THR A 842 10.75 19.81 -47.08
CA THR A 842 12.21 19.67 -47.07
C THR A 842 12.73 19.21 -48.44
N SER A 843 14.05 19.10 -48.61
CA SER A 843 14.67 18.64 -49.86
C SER A 843 14.85 17.12 -49.98
N GLU A 844 14.64 16.36 -48.89
CA GLU A 844 14.86 14.90 -48.84
C GLU A 844 13.61 14.17 -48.37
N SER A 845 13.32 14.17 -47.06
CA SER A 845 12.09 13.62 -46.47
C SER A 845 11.39 14.64 -45.58
N ASN A 846 10.06 14.61 -45.59
CA ASN A 846 9.24 15.47 -44.73
C ASN A 846 8.96 14.83 -43.35
N VAL A 847 9.43 13.59 -43.12
CA VAL A 847 9.49 12.95 -41.79
C VAL A 847 10.78 13.43 -41.10
N ALA A 848 10.63 14.19 -40.03
CA ALA A 848 11.74 14.70 -39.24
C ALA A 848 12.28 13.64 -38.28
N ASP A 849 11.36 12.85 -37.70
CA ASP A 849 11.67 11.78 -36.77
C ASP A 849 10.56 10.72 -36.75
N LEU A 850 10.85 9.49 -36.34
CA LEU A 850 9.86 8.42 -36.20
C LEU A 850 10.28 7.37 -35.17
N LEU A 851 9.30 6.73 -34.54
CA LEU A 851 9.57 5.53 -33.76
C LEU A 851 9.66 4.30 -34.66
N VAL A 852 10.83 3.67 -34.67
CA VAL A 852 11.09 2.41 -35.38
C VAL A 852 11.27 1.24 -34.43
N GLY A 853 10.96 0.03 -34.91
CA GLY A 853 11.40 -1.20 -34.26
C GLY A 853 12.89 -1.48 -34.50
N PRO A 854 13.52 -2.32 -33.68
CA PRO A 854 14.98 -2.46 -33.61
C PRO A 854 15.66 -3.07 -34.85
N SER A 855 14.89 -3.67 -35.77
CA SER A 855 15.41 -4.21 -37.04
C SER A 855 15.38 -3.21 -38.20
N THR A 856 14.94 -1.97 -37.98
CA THR A 856 14.78 -0.96 -39.04
C THR A 856 15.88 0.09 -38.99
N ASP A 857 16.59 0.29 -40.10
CA ASP A 857 17.55 1.38 -40.27
C ASP A 857 16.79 2.71 -40.48
N GLU A 858 16.65 3.47 -39.41
CA GLU A 858 15.91 4.74 -39.40
C GLU A 858 16.51 5.78 -40.36
N ALA A 859 17.83 5.83 -40.48
CA ALA A 859 18.52 6.74 -41.38
C ALA A 859 18.22 6.41 -42.86
N ALA A 860 18.02 5.13 -43.18
CA ALA A 860 17.59 4.70 -44.51
C ALA A 860 16.14 5.12 -44.82
N VAL A 861 15.24 5.09 -43.84
CA VAL A 861 13.83 5.50 -44.00
C VAL A 861 13.72 7.02 -44.16
N ARG A 862 14.52 7.81 -43.44
CA ARG A 862 14.48 9.28 -43.48
C ARG A 862 15.18 9.89 -44.71
N SER A 863 16.00 9.13 -45.43
CA SER A 863 16.79 9.66 -46.57
C SER A 863 16.17 9.42 -47.96
N ASP A 864 15.03 8.73 -48.07
CA ASP A 864 14.38 8.41 -49.36
C ASP A 864 12.92 8.90 -49.42
N ALA A 865 12.63 9.78 -50.38
CA ALA A 865 11.27 10.22 -50.66
C ALA A 865 10.45 9.06 -51.22
N GLY A 866 9.35 8.71 -50.55
CA GLY A 866 8.52 7.54 -50.85
C GLY A 866 8.87 6.27 -50.07
N ALA A 867 9.66 6.38 -49.01
CA ALA A 867 9.97 5.26 -48.12
C ALA A 867 8.71 4.58 -47.56
N THR A 868 8.86 3.30 -47.22
CA THR A 868 7.84 2.54 -46.49
C THR A 868 8.15 2.57 -45.00
N LEU A 869 7.25 3.17 -44.20
CA LEU A 869 7.37 3.33 -42.76
C LEU A 869 6.95 2.04 -42.04
N PRO A 870 7.74 1.56 -41.06
CA PRO A 870 7.42 0.36 -40.30
C PRO A 870 6.28 0.59 -39.31
N SER A 871 5.71 -0.51 -38.79
CA SER A 871 4.78 -0.49 -37.66
C SER A 871 5.39 -1.18 -36.45
N VAL A 872 5.06 -0.68 -35.25
CA VAL A 872 5.48 -1.25 -33.97
C VAL A 872 4.24 -1.76 -33.24
N SER A 873 4.38 -2.88 -32.52
CA SER A 873 3.29 -3.50 -31.75
C SER A 873 3.19 -2.87 -30.36
N LEU A 874 1.97 -2.59 -29.89
CA LEU A 874 1.75 -2.06 -28.54
C LEU A 874 2.28 -3.01 -27.46
N SER A 875 2.09 -4.32 -27.67
CA SER A 875 2.64 -5.38 -26.82
C SER A 875 4.16 -5.29 -26.61
N THR A 876 4.93 -4.81 -27.60
CA THR A 876 6.37 -4.58 -27.43
C THR A 876 6.64 -3.48 -26.41
N GLY A 877 5.88 -2.38 -26.43
CA GLY A 877 6.04 -1.31 -25.44
C GLY A 877 5.56 -1.71 -24.04
N VAL A 878 4.53 -2.57 -23.94
CA VAL A 878 4.12 -3.17 -22.65
C VAL A 878 5.29 -3.99 -22.07
N GLN A 879 5.91 -4.81 -22.91
CA GLN A 879 7.08 -5.61 -22.52
C GLN A 879 8.27 -4.74 -22.11
N ASN A 880 8.63 -3.74 -22.92
CA ASN A 880 9.73 -2.83 -22.61
C ASN A 880 9.53 -2.16 -21.25
N ARG A 881 8.30 -1.72 -20.97
CA ARG A 881 7.95 -1.11 -19.69
C ARG A 881 8.07 -2.09 -18.52
N LEU A 882 7.49 -3.29 -18.63
CA LEU A 882 7.55 -4.30 -17.56
C LEU A 882 8.99 -4.78 -17.31
N LEU A 883 9.84 -4.77 -18.35
CA LEU A 883 11.22 -5.24 -18.29
C LEU A 883 12.23 -4.16 -17.92
N GLY A 884 11.90 -2.88 -18.14
CA GLY A 884 12.87 -1.79 -18.14
C GLY A 884 14.00 -1.99 -19.15
N ALA A 885 13.69 -2.56 -20.32
CA ALA A 885 14.67 -2.96 -21.33
C ALA A 885 14.08 -2.85 -22.74
N ASP A 886 14.89 -2.42 -23.71
CA ASP A 886 14.44 -2.23 -25.09
C ASP A 886 14.58 -3.52 -25.90
N LEU A 887 13.57 -3.87 -26.72
CA LEU A 887 13.68 -5.00 -27.64
C LEU A 887 14.85 -4.77 -28.62
N VAL A 888 15.73 -5.76 -28.75
CA VAL A 888 16.85 -5.78 -29.71
C VAL A 888 16.53 -6.63 -30.93
N ALA A 889 15.99 -7.83 -30.72
CA ALA A 889 15.63 -8.74 -31.80
C ALA A 889 14.56 -9.73 -31.34
N ALA A 890 13.71 -10.16 -32.27
CA ALA A 890 12.73 -11.21 -32.05
C ALA A 890 12.60 -12.11 -33.27
N TRP A 891 12.26 -13.37 -33.00
CA TRP A 891 12.01 -14.40 -34.00
C TRP A 891 10.72 -15.14 -33.61
N ASP A 892 9.80 -15.23 -34.56
CA ASP A 892 8.49 -15.86 -34.37
C ASP A 892 8.41 -17.20 -35.12
N ASP A 893 7.79 -18.19 -34.50
CA ASP A 893 7.35 -19.43 -35.13
C ASP A 893 5.82 -19.53 -35.02
N PRO A 894 5.08 -18.87 -35.93
CA PRO A 894 3.62 -18.79 -35.85
C PRO A 894 2.94 -20.14 -36.13
N THR A 895 3.64 -21.10 -36.74
CA THR A 895 3.13 -22.45 -36.94
C THR A 895 3.12 -23.26 -35.65
N GLY A 896 4.12 -23.05 -34.78
CA GLY A 896 4.30 -23.80 -33.53
C GLY A 896 4.19 -25.29 -33.80
N ASP A 897 4.96 -25.79 -34.76
CA ASP A 897 4.89 -27.17 -35.20
C ASP A 897 5.82 -28.07 -34.35
N ASP A 898 5.25 -29.09 -33.70
CA ASP A 898 5.94 -30.04 -32.80
C ASP A 898 7.02 -30.86 -33.53
N HIS A 899 8.16 -30.25 -33.83
CA HIS A 899 9.21 -30.81 -34.69
C HIS A 899 10.50 -31.11 -33.96
N GLY A 900 10.38 -31.71 -32.77
CA GLY A 900 11.44 -32.51 -32.14
C GLY A 900 11.93 -33.66 -33.04
N PRO A 901 12.63 -34.69 -32.52
CA PRO A 901 13.05 -35.85 -33.31
C PRO A 901 11.87 -36.71 -33.81
N GLY A 902 11.11 -36.24 -34.81
CA GLY A 902 9.84 -36.82 -35.27
C GLY A 902 8.63 -36.13 -34.62
N THR A 903 7.50 -36.85 -34.51
CA THR A 903 6.37 -36.46 -33.64
C THR A 903 6.62 -37.04 -32.25
N TYR A 904 7.22 -36.27 -31.34
CA TYR A 904 7.39 -36.75 -29.98
C TYR A 904 6.05 -36.82 -29.25
N THR A 905 6.00 -37.55 -28.15
CA THR A 905 4.83 -37.64 -27.28
C THR A 905 5.24 -37.30 -25.86
N TYR A 906 4.45 -36.45 -25.20
CA TYR A 906 4.65 -36.10 -23.80
C TYR A 906 4.59 -37.34 -22.89
N PRO A 907 5.36 -37.36 -21.78
CA PRO A 907 5.27 -38.41 -20.77
C PRO A 907 3.85 -38.54 -20.19
N ASP A 908 3.50 -39.71 -19.64
CA ASP A 908 2.20 -39.93 -18.97
C ASP A 908 2.17 -39.24 -17.58
N SER A 909 2.15 -37.90 -17.57
CA SER A 909 2.18 -37.06 -16.37
C SER A 909 1.44 -35.74 -16.60
N SER A 910 0.70 -35.27 -15.60
CA SER A 910 0.02 -33.95 -15.63
C SER A 910 1.00 -32.77 -15.57
N ARG A 911 2.30 -33.03 -15.39
CA ARG A 911 3.37 -32.02 -15.34
C ARG A 911 3.61 -31.28 -16.66
N TRP A 912 3.07 -31.78 -17.77
CA TRP A 912 3.29 -31.22 -19.11
C TRP A 912 1.94 -30.90 -19.76
N PRO A 913 1.41 -29.68 -19.61
CA PRO A 913 0.21 -29.30 -20.34
C PRO A 913 0.49 -29.27 -21.86
N ASP A 914 -0.53 -29.50 -22.67
CA ASP A 914 -0.41 -29.42 -24.13
C ASP A 914 0.12 -28.03 -24.52
N GLY A 915 1.20 -28.00 -25.30
CA GLY A 915 1.85 -26.77 -25.75
C GLY A 915 2.94 -26.19 -24.83
N ALA A 916 3.23 -26.82 -23.69
CA ALA A 916 4.18 -26.28 -22.70
C ALA A 916 5.64 -26.23 -23.17
N LEU A 917 5.98 -26.92 -24.27
CA LEU A 917 7.34 -26.96 -24.84
C LEU A 917 7.41 -26.38 -26.25
N ASP A 918 6.28 -25.94 -26.79
CA ASP A 918 6.16 -25.49 -28.18
C ASP A 918 6.53 -24.02 -28.25
N LEU A 919 7.76 -23.73 -28.72
CA LEU A 919 8.32 -22.39 -28.79
C LEU A 919 7.64 -21.61 -29.91
N THR A 920 6.97 -20.53 -29.55
CA THR A 920 6.24 -19.65 -30.49
C THR A 920 7.00 -18.36 -30.78
N ARG A 921 7.83 -17.91 -29.84
CA ARG A 921 8.65 -16.71 -29.99
C ARG A 921 9.90 -16.79 -29.13
N PHE A 922 11.00 -16.27 -29.66
CA PHE A 922 12.22 -15.96 -28.93
C PHE A 922 12.53 -14.48 -29.12
N ALA A 923 12.81 -13.77 -28.03
CA ALA A 923 13.11 -12.34 -28.10
C ALA A 923 14.24 -11.97 -27.14
N VAL A 924 15.06 -11.01 -27.55
CA VAL A 924 16.19 -10.48 -26.77
C VAL A 924 15.93 -9.00 -26.54
N PHE A 925 15.94 -8.61 -25.27
CA PHE A 925 15.80 -7.23 -24.81
C PHE A 925 17.08 -6.80 -24.10
N GLU A 926 17.45 -5.54 -24.27
CA GLU A 926 18.63 -4.91 -23.73
C GLU A 926 18.26 -3.88 -22.67
N GLY A 927 18.55 -4.17 -21.41
CA GLY A 927 18.53 -3.19 -20.32
C GLY A 927 19.91 -2.59 -20.10
N GLU A 928 20.11 -1.72 -19.12
CA GLU A 928 21.38 -1.02 -18.91
C GLU A 928 22.56 -2.00 -18.65
N GLU A 929 22.41 -2.91 -17.67
CA GLU A 929 23.46 -3.84 -17.26
C GLU A 929 23.23 -5.31 -17.65
N ARG A 930 22.00 -5.66 -18.08
CA ARG A 930 21.58 -7.05 -18.33
C ARG A 930 20.75 -7.16 -19.60
N TYR A 931 20.84 -8.31 -20.26
CA TYR A 931 19.86 -8.73 -21.26
C TYR A 931 18.72 -9.48 -20.60
N ARG A 932 17.49 -9.26 -21.09
CA ARG A 932 16.32 -10.07 -20.78
C ARG A 932 15.96 -10.88 -22.02
N VAL A 933 15.97 -12.21 -21.93
CA VAL A 933 15.73 -13.09 -23.08
C VAL A 933 14.47 -13.92 -22.85
N GLN A 934 13.50 -13.78 -23.75
CA GLN A 934 12.22 -14.46 -23.70
C GLN A 934 12.25 -15.79 -24.47
N PHE A 935 11.67 -16.82 -23.88
CA PHE A 935 11.17 -18.02 -24.55
C PHE A 935 9.65 -18.10 -24.34
N ALA A 936 8.86 -17.79 -25.37
CA ALA A 936 7.40 -17.82 -25.29
C ALA A 936 6.84 -19.13 -25.85
N PHE A 937 5.89 -19.73 -25.14
CA PHE A 937 5.34 -21.05 -25.47
C PHE A 937 3.86 -20.97 -25.86
N ARG A 938 3.37 -21.93 -26.65
CA ARG A 938 1.95 -22.02 -27.05
C ARG A 938 1.04 -22.32 -25.85
N GLY A 939 1.47 -23.23 -24.98
CA GLY A 939 0.74 -23.63 -23.77
C GLY A 939 1.10 -22.78 -22.54
N PRO A 940 0.35 -22.93 -21.44
CA PRO A 940 0.63 -22.20 -20.20
C PRO A 940 2.01 -22.58 -19.63
N VAL A 941 2.65 -21.60 -18.99
CA VAL A 941 3.95 -21.74 -18.31
C VAL A 941 3.70 -21.55 -16.82
N GLU A 942 3.85 -22.61 -16.03
CA GLU A 942 3.73 -22.58 -14.57
C GLU A 942 5.14 -22.63 -13.94
N THR A 943 5.40 -21.76 -12.97
CA THR A 943 6.62 -21.80 -12.15
C THR A 943 6.26 -21.84 -10.67
N ASP A 944 5.78 -22.99 -10.20
CA ASP A 944 5.50 -23.25 -8.78
C ASP A 944 6.81 -23.45 -7.98
N GLY A 945 7.64 -22.41 -7.88
CA GLY A 945 8.88 -22.39 -7.09
C GLY A 945 10.09 -23.17 -7.64
N PRO A 946 11.21 -23.21 -6.89
CA PRO A 946 12.46 -23.84 -7.32
C PRO A 946 12.31 -25.36 -7.45
N GLY A 947 12.18 -25.87 -8.69
CA GLY A 947 12.22 -27.30 -9.00
C GLY A 947 10.94 -27.93 -9.56
N SER A 948 9.97 -27.14 -10.04
CA SER A 948 8.76 -27.63 -10.71
C SER A 948 8.76 -27.44 -12.23
N ARG A 949 9.75 -26.74 -12.80
CA ARG A 949 9.76 -26.36 -14.22
C ARG A 949 9.92 -27.54 -15.19
N PRO A 950 9.01 -27.76 -16.15
CA PRO A 950 9.18 -28.76 -17.20
C PRO A 950 10.32 -28.41 -18.20
N GLN A 951 10.50 -27.14 -18.53
CA GLN A 951 11.40 -26.69 -19.62
C GLN A 951 12.88 -26.64 -19.21
N HIS A 952 13.74 -27.29 -19.97
CA HIS A 952 15.19 -27.14 -19.92
C HIS A 952 15.63 -26.27 -21.11
N LEU A 953 15.92 -25.00 -20.85
CA LEU A 953 16.31 -24.03 -21.88
C LEU A 953 17.82 -24.02 -22.05
N GLN A 954 18.29 -23.95 -23.30
CA GLN A 954 19.70 -23.71 -23.62
C GLN A 954 19.81 -22.66 -24.73
N LEU A 955 20.65 -21.65 -24.53
CA LEU A 955 20.98 -20.62 -25.52
C LEU A 955 22.47 -20.68 -25.83
N TYR A 956 22.85 -21.10 -27.03
CA TYR A 956 24.25 -21.13 -27.45
C TYR A 956 24.63 -19.82 -28.10
N LEU A 957 25.82 -19.31 -27.76
CA LEU A 957 26.33 -18.01 -28.22
C LEU A 957 27.67 -18.21 -28.94
N ARG A 958 27.72 -17.78 -30.19
CA ARG A 958 28.92 -17.71 -31.02
C ARG A 958 29.29 -16.24 -31.25
N TYR A 959 30.54 -15.91 -30.96
CA TYR A 959 31.14 -14.60 -31.26
C TYR A 959 31.98 -14.76 -32.54
N PRO A 960 31.53 -14.27 -33.72
CA PRO A 960 32.19 -14.55 -35.00
C PRO A 960 33.65 -14.11 -35.06
N GLU A 961 34.00 -13.05 -34.34
CA GLU A 961 35.35 -12.49 -34.25
C GLU A 961 36.30 -13.26 -33.30
N GLU A 962 35.77 -14.17 -32.48
CA GLU A 962 36.57 -14.94 -31.53
C GLU A 962 37.05 -16.28 -32.12
N SER A 963 38.34 -16.57 -31.99
CA SER A 963 38.90 -17.87 -32.38
C SER A 963 38.74 -18.92 -31.26
N GLY A 964 38.34 -20.15 -31.60
CA GLY A 964 38.20 -21.25 -30.64
C GLY A 964 36.81 -21.87 -30.70
N GLY A 965 36.32 -22.37 -29.56
CA GLY A 965 34.96 -22.90 -29.41
C GLY A 965 34.82 -24.42 -29.62
N ALA A 966 33.58 -24.90 -29.59
CA ALA A 966 33.22 -26.28 -29.87
C ALA A 966 31.94 -26.37 -30.70
N THR A 967 31.80 -27.45 -31.48
CA THR A 967 30.56 -27.73 -32.21
C THR A 967 29.68 -28.76 -31.51
N ALA A 968 30.20 -29.52 -30.54
CA ALA A 968 29.39 -30.47 -29.79
C ALA A 968 28.46 -29.72 -28.81
N ALA A 969 27.15 -29.97 -28.88
CA ALA A 969 26.21 -29.48 -27.89
C ALA A 969 26.50 -30.08 -26.50
N ARG A 970 25.90 -29.50 -25.46
CA ARG A 970 26.03 -29.95 -24.07
C ARG A 970 25.69 -31.44 -23.96
N GLU A 971 26.38 -32.13 -23.06
CA GLU A 971 26.12 -33.55 -22.78
C GLU A 971 24.62 -33.77 -22.51
N GLY A 972 24.05 -34.83 -23.09
CA GLY A 972 22.60 -35.12 -23.02
C GLY A 972 21.76 -34.53 -24.16
N VAL A 973 22.21 -33.50 -24.89
CA VAL A 973 21.44 -32.90 -25.99
C VAL A 973 21.41 -33.81 -27.24
N GLY A 974 22.53 -34.46 -27.56
CA GLY A 974 22.61 -35.36 -28.72
C GLY A 974 22.59 -34.65 -30.08
N ALA A 975 23.13 -33.43 -30.17
CA ALA A 975 23.25 -32.66 -31.41
C ALA A 975 24.65 -31.99 -31.53
N THR A 976 24.94 -31.46 -32.71
CA THR A 976 26.08 -30.56 -32.97
C THR A 976 25.58 -29.23 -33.52
N LEU A 977 26.37 -28.16 -33.42
CA LEU A 977 26.10 -26.88 -34.07
C LEU A 977 26.91 -26.76 -35.37
N ALA A 978 26.36 -26.05 -36.35
CA ALA A 978 26.97 -25.86 -37.66
C ALA A 978 28.30 -25.06 -37.61
N ALA A 979 28.48 -24.25 -36.56
CA ALA A 979 29.71 -23.50 -36.29
C ALA A 979 30.10 -23.59 -34.80
N PRO A 980 31.39 -23.34 -34.45
CA PRO A 980 31.83 -23.37 -33.06
C PRO A 980 31.21 -22.26 -32.21
N TYR A 981 30.61 -22.61 -31.07
CA TYR A 981 30.15 -21.65 -30.07
C TYR A 981 31.19 -21.46 -28.95
N HIS A 982 31.07 -20.36 -28.21
CA HIS A 982 32.04 -19.92 -27.21
C HIS A 982 31.47 -19.90 -25.80
N SER A 983 30.15 -19.72 -25.66
CA SER A 983 29.44 -19.78 -24.39
C SER A 983 28.02 -20.31 -24.60
N ARG A 984 27.40 -20.83 -23.54
CA ARG A 984 25.99 -21.22 -23.54
C ARG A 984 25.33 -20.78 -22.24
N VAL A 985 24.11 -20.28 -22.32
CA VAL A 985 23.25 -20.07 -21.14
C VAL A 985 22.41 -21.32 -20.97
N VAL A 986 22.36 -21.83 -19.73
CA VAL A 986 21.57 -23.01 -19.38
C VAL A 986 20.61 -22.60 -18.28
N ALA A 987 19.32 -22.90 -18.46
CA ALA A 987 18.29 -22.74 -17.45
C ALA A 987 17.47 -24.04 -17.34
N SER A 988 17.71 -24.78 -16.27
CA SER A 988 17.14 -26.10 -15.96
C SER A 988 16.90 -26.23 -14.46
N GLU A 989 16.07 -27.16 -13.99
CA GLU A 989 15.80 -27.34 -12.54
C GLU A 989 17.05 -27.38 -11.65
N THR A 990 18.17 -27.88 -12.17
CA THR A 990 19.40 -28.07 -11.39
C THR A 990 20.52 -27.09 -11.73
N THR A 991 20.39 -26.29 -12.80
CA THR A 991 21.44 -25.38 -13.24
C THR A 991 20.84 -24.14 -13.86
N THR A 992 21.27 -22.96 -13.40
CA THR A 992 20.98 -21.69 -14.06
C THR A 992 22.28 -20.89 -14.11
N ALA A 993 22.92 -20.87 -15.28
CA ALA A 993 24.29 -20.38 -15.41
C ALA A 993 24.68 -20.10 -16.88
N VAL A 994 25.71 -19.29 -17.06
CA VAL A 994 26.48 -19.22 -18.31
C VAL A 994 27.68 -20.16 -18.20
N GLU A 995 27.83 -21.09 -19.16
CA GLU A 995 28.88 -22.10 -19.21
C GLU A 995 29.76 -21.95 -20.46
N ARG A 996 31.04 -22.29 -20.36
CA ARG A 996 31.92 -22.54 -21.51
C ARG A 996 31.64 -23.93 -22.12
N PRO A 997 32.09 -24.21 -23.36
CA PRO A 997 31.90 -25.51 -23.99
C PRO A 997 32.35 -26.70 -23.15
N ASP A 998 33.43 -26.56 -22.38
CA ASP A 998 33.99 -27.60 -21.49
C ASP A 998 33.21 -27.81 -20.18
N GLY A 999 32.13 -27.05 -19.95
CA GLY A 999 31.32 -27.11 -18.73
C GLY A 999 31.77 -26.18 -17.61
N THR A 1000 32.81 -25.36 -17.82
CA THR A 1000 33.22 -24.35 -16.84
C THR A 1000 32.14 -23.27 -16.70
N VAL A 1001 31.57 -23.11 -15.51
CA VAL A 1001 30.64 -22.01 -15.19
C VAL A 1001 31.39 -20.67 -15.24
N VAL A 1002 30.91 -19.75 -16.06
CA VAL A 1002 31.39 -18.36 -16.17
C VAL A 1002 30.71 -17.48 -15.13
N THR A 1003 29.39 -17.62 -14.99
CA THR A 1003 28.58 -17.00 -13.94
C THR A 1003 27.36 -17.88 -13.65
N ASP A 1004 26.92 -17.93 -12.41
CA ASP A 1004 25.62 -18.46 -11.96
C ASP A 1004 24.61 -17.34 -11.68
N ASP A 1005 25.01 -16.07 -11.87
CA ASP A 1005 24.14 -14.91 -11.85
C ASP A 1005 23.29 -14.85 -13.13
N VAL A 1006 22.40 -15.82 -13.29
CA VAL A 1006 21.36 -15.84 -14.32
C VAL A 1006 20.05 -16.17 -13.60
N THR A 1007 19.01 -15.35 -13.78
CA THR A 1007 17.67 -15.62 -13.23
C THR A 1007 16.73 -16.10 -14.32
N VAL A 1008 15.68 -16.82 -13.91
CA VAL A 1008 14.62 -17.30 -14.77
C VAL A 1008 13.32 -16.88 -14.10
N ASP A 1009 12.60 -15.97 -14.73
CA ASP A 1009 11.41 -15.34 -14.17
C ASP A 1009 10.21 -15.55 -15.11
N THR A 1010 8.99 -15.52 -14.56
CA THR A 1010 7.76 -15.24 -15.30
C THR A 1010 7.39 -13.78 -15.06
N ILE A 1011 6.74 -13.14 -16.03
CA ILE A 1011 6.32 -11.74 -15.91
C ILE A 1011 4.84 -11.68 -16.17
N ASP A 1012 4.09 -11.15 -15.20
CA ASP A 1012 2.64 -11.05 -15.30
C ASP A 1012 2.23 -10.17 -16.48
N GLY A 1013 1.19 -10.61 -17.19
CA GLY A 1013 0.76 -10.00 -18.45
C GLY A 1013 1.64 -10.35 -19.67
N VAL A 1014 2.73 -11.10 -19.51
CA VAL A 1014 3.63 -11.47 -20.62
C VAL A 1014 3.93 -12.97 -20.67
N ARG A 1015 3.37 -13.66 -21.68
CA ARG A 1015 3.54 -15.10 -21.85
C ARG A 1015 5.01 -15.48 -22.17
N GLY A 1016 5.63 -16.29 -21.31
CA GLY A 1016 6.94 -16.91 -21.57
C GLY A 1016 7.84 -17.02 -20.34
N LEU A 1017 8.98 -17.70 -20.50
CA LEU A 1017 10.07 -17.74 -19.53
C LEU A 1017 11.14 -16.70 -19.89
N TRP A 1018 11.59 -15.96 -18.90
CA TRP A 1018 12.50 -14.82 -19.06
C TRP A 1018 13.84 -15.09 -18.41
N LEU A 1019 14.92 -15.11 -19.20
CA LEU A 1019 16.28 -15.22 -18.70
C LEU A 1019 16.90 -13.83 -18.48
N SER A 1020 17.45 -13.56 -17.29
CA SER A 1020 18.22 -12.35 -17.03
C SER A 1020 19.71 -12.63 -17.06
N ILE A 1021 20.42 -12.11 -18.06
CA ILE A 1021 21.83 -12.43 -18.33
C ILE A 1021 22.69 -11.18 -18.19
N PRO A 1022 23.74 -11.16 -17.34
CA PRO A 1022 24.61 -9.98 -17.20
C PRO A 1022 25.38 -9.69 -18.49
N LYS A 1023 25.32 -8.45 -18.99
CA LYS A 1023 26.08 -8.02 -20.18
C LYS A 1023 27.58 -8.23 -20.02
N ALA A 1024 28.10 -7.97 -18.81
CA ALA A 1024 29.51 -8.18 -18.47
C ALA A 1024 30.00 -9.62 -18.72
N THR A 1025 29.09 -10.60 -18.81
CA THR A 1025 29.42 -12.00 -19.05
C THR A 1025 29.41 -12.37 -20.52
N VAL A 1026 28.41 -11.89 -21.29
CA VAL A 1026 28.15 -12.31 -22.67
C VAL A 1026 28.50 -11.24 -23.72
N GLY A 1027 28.90 -10.03 -23.31
CA GLY A 1027 29.25 -8.96 -24.24
C GLY A 1027 28.05 -8.37 -24.98
N ASP A 1028 28.29 -7.84 -26.17
CA ASP A 1028 27.25 -7.29 -27.04
C ASP A 1028 26.56 -8.41 -27.82
N LEU A 1029 25.32 -8.74 -27.47
CA LEU A 1029 24.59 -9.83 -28.13
C LEU A 1029 24.19 -9.47 -29.56
N SER A 1030 24.02 -8.19 -29.91
CA SER A 1030 23.60 -7.78 -31.27
C SER A 1030 24.60 -8.21 -32.36
N THR A 1031 25.85 -8.45 -31.99
CA THR A 1031 26.93 -8.91 -32.87
C THR A 1031 27.18 -10.42 -32.82
N THR A 1032 26.32 -11.16 -32.11
CA THR A 1032 26.47 -12.61 -31.89
C THR A 1032 25.59 -13.43 -32.81
N GLU A 1033 26.00 -14.67 -33.06
CA GLU A 1033 25.13 -15.68 -33.63
C GLU A 1033 24.63 -16.59 -32.50
N LEU A 1034 23.35 -16.95 -32.51
CA LEU A 1034 22.73 -17.67 -31.40
C LEU A 1034 21.91 -18.90 -31.81
N VAL A 1035 21.71 -19.82 -30.87
CA VAL A 1035 20.83 -20.99 -31.03
C VAL A 1035 19.99 -21.18 -29.77
N PRO A 1036 18.69 -20.86 -29.79
CA PRO A 1036 17.77 -21.16 -28.71
C PRO A 1036 17.22 -22.59 -28.86
N LEU A 1037 17.38 -23.42 -27.81
CA LEU A 1037 16.88 -24.79 -27.77
C LEU A 1037 15.96 -25.00 -26.56
N VAL A 1038 14.89 -25.74 -26.79
CA VAL A 1038 13.95 -26.20 -25.75
C VAL A 1038 14.09 -27.72 -25.60
N LEU A 1039 14.36 -28.17 -24.38
CA LEU A 1039 14.43 -29.58 -24.02
C LEU A 1039 13.56 -29.85 -22.79
N GLY A 1040 13.34 -31.11 -22.45
CA GLY A 1040 12.69 -31.48 -21.18
C GLY A 1040 13.70 -31.53 -20.03
N ASN A 1041 13.29 -31.11 -18.83
CA ASN A 1041 14.07 -31.29 -17.60
C ASN A 1041 14.05 -32.74 -17.08
N SER A 1042 15.20 -33.19 -16.55
CA SER A 1042 15.32 -34.45 -15.81
C SER A 1042 16.38 -34.35 -14.73
N LEU A 1043 16.01 -34.66 -13.48
CA LEU A 1043 16.95 -34.72 -12.35
C LEU A 1043 17.99 -35.84 -12.47
N THR A 1044 17.76 -36.83 -13.34
CA THR A 1044 18.61 -38.02 -13.48
C THR A 1044 19.19 -38.20 -14.88
N GLY A 1045 18.80 -37.36 -15.83
CA GLY A 1045 19.30 -37.38 -17.20
C GLY A 1045 20.72 -36.82 -17.30
N ASP A 1046 21.46 -37.27 -18.31
CA ASP A 1046 22.79 -36.73 -18.60
C ASP A 1046 22.66 -35.24 -18.94
N GLY A 1047 23.47 -34.39 -18.30
CA GLY A 1047 23.35 -32.94 -18.41
C GLY A 1047 22.02 -32.37 -17.88
N GLY A 1048 21.20 -33.13 -17.16
CA GLY A 1048 19.88 -32.69 -16.70
C GLY A 1048 18.79 -32.73 -17.78
N VAL A 1049 19.06 -33.32 -18.95
CA VAL A 1049 18.16 -33.37 -20.09
C VAL A 1049 17.31 -34.65 -20.06
N ALA A 1050 15.99 -34.51 -20.22
CA ALA A 1050 15.07 -35.64 -20.38
C ALA A 1050 15.32 -36.39 -21.69
N ARG A 1051 15.17 -37.71 -21.66
CA ARG A 1051 15.41 -38.54 -22.85
C ARG A 1051 14.17 -38.64 -23.71
N VAL A 1052 14.38 -38.65 -25.01
CA VAL A 1052 13.39 -39.12 -25.99
C VAL A 1052 13.71 -40.57 -26.32
N GLU A 1053 12.77 -41.45 -26.02
CA GLU A 1053 12.82 -42.90 -26.21
C GLU A 1053 11.87 -43.35 -27.33
N ARG A 1054 11.93 -44.62 -27.72
CA ARG A 1054 11.02 -45.16 -28.77
C ARG A 1054 9.56 -45.13 -28.35
N GLU A 1055 9.29 -45.50 -27.10
CA GLU A 1055 7.97 -45.51 -26.48
C GLU A 1055 8.01 -44.59 -25.26
N ARG A 1056 6.92 -43.85 -25.01
CA ARG A 1056 6.83 -42.98 -23.83
C ARG A 1056 6.69 -43.80 -22.54
N ASP A 1057 7.13 -43.24 -21.42
CA ASP A 1057 6.87 -43.74 -20.06
C ASP A 1057 6.43 -42.54 -19.17
N VAL A 1058 6.28 -42.74 -17.87
CA VAL A 1058 5.90 -41.71 -16.87
C VAL A 1058 6.92 -40.57 -16.79
N ARG A 1059 8.18 -40.79 -17.20
CA ARG A 1059 9.28 -39.81 -17.06
C ARG A 1059 9.97 -39.40 -18.34
N ASP A 1060 9.94 -40.25 -19.37
CA ASP A 1060 10.68 -40.05 -20.61
C ASP A 1060 9.72 -39.82 -21.78
N PHE A 1061 10.12 -38.95 -22.70
CA PHE A 1061 9.37 -38.64 -23.91
C PHE A 1061 9.40 -39.83 -24.87
N GLY A 1062 8.33 -40.05 -25.63
CA GLY A 1062 8.28 -41.07 -26.68
C GLY A 1062 8.45 -40.47 -28.08
N GLY A 1063 8.76 -41.29 -29.09
CA GLY A 1063 8.74 -40.88 -30.51
C GLY A 1063 10.07 -41.05 -31.26
N ARG A 1064 11.13 -41.53 -30.60
CA ARG A 1064 12.42 -41.73 -31.24
C ARG A 1064 12.41 -42.93 -32.20
N GLU A 1065 12.97 -42.75 -33.39
CA GLU A 1065 13.13 -43.79 -34.41
C GLU A 1065 14.55 -44.40 -34.42
N SER A 1066 15.59 -43.60 -34.16
CA SER A 1066 17.01 -44.00 -34.20
C SER A 1066 17.85 -43.43 -33.06
N GLU A 1067 18.95 -44.10 -32.71
CA GLU A 1067 19.88 -43.65 -31.66
C GLU A 1067 20.65 -42.37 -32.03
N SER A 1068 20.66 -41.97 -33.30
CA SER A 1068 21.31 -40.73 -33.75
C SER A 1068 20.43 -39.49 -33.60
N GLN A 1069 19.14 -39.62 -33.28
CA GLN A 1069 18.26 -38.47 -33.04
C GLN A 1069 18.59 -37.76 -31.72
N SER A 1070 18.46 -36.44 -31.72
CA SER A 1070 18.70 -35.58 -30.56
C SER A 1070 17.56 -35.66 -29.53
N ASN A 1071 17.76 -35.07 -28.34
CA ASN A 1071 16.72 -34.85 -27.34
C ASN A 1071 16.13 -33.42 -27.38
N VAL A 1072 16.43 -32.64 -28.44
CA VAL A 1072 15.85 -31.30 -28.64
C VAL A 1072 14.37 -31.48 -28.98
N LEU A 1073 13.50 -30.83 -28.22
CA LEU A 1073 12.04 -30.93 -28.40
C LEU A 1073 11.53 -29.81 -29.31
N ASP A 1074 12.15 -28.62 -29.21
CA ASP A 1074 11.86 -27.49 -30.09
C ASP A 1074 13.10 -26.57 -30.22
N LEU A 1075 13.15 -25.79 -31.31
CA LEU A 1075 14.17 -24.78 -31.58
C LEU A 1075 13.66 -23.77 -32.63
N LEU A 1076 14.31 -22.61 -32.72
CA LEU A 1076 14.13 -21.74 -33.89
C LEU A 1076 15.21 -21.99 -34.95
N THR A 1077 14.81 -21.92 -36.21
CA THR A 1077 15.69 -22.08 -37.37
C THR A 1077 15.68 -20.83 -38.26
N PRO A 1078 16.76 -20.56 -39.01
CA PRO A 1078 16.80 -19.43 -39.95
C PRO A 1078 15.68 -19.50 -41.00
N ASP A 1079 15.32 -18.34 -41.55
CA ASP A 1079 14.29 -18.23 -42.59
C ASP A 1079 14.48 -19.22 -43.74
N GLY A 1080 13.39 -19.92 -44.07
CA GLY A 1080 13.36 -20.90 -45.16
C GLY A 1080 14.02 -22.25 -44.84
N VAL A 1081 14.55 -22.44 -43.62
CA VAL A 1081 15.00 -23.74 -43.10
C VAL A 1081 13.88 -24.32 -42.25
N ARG A 1082 13.54 -25.60 -42.46
CA ARG A 1082 12.48 -26.28 -41.69
C ARG A 1082 13.07 -27.00 -40.48
N GLN A 1083 12.46 -26.84 -39.30
CA GLN A 1083 12.87 -27.54 -38.08
C GLN A 1083 12.99 -29.07 -38.30
N SER A 1084 11.99 -29.65 -38.96
CA SER A 1084 11.94 -31.09 -39.27
C SER A 1084 13.05 -31.59 -40.18
N GLU A 1085 13.67 -30.72 -40.98
CA GLU A 1085 14.87 -31.07 -41.77
C GLU A 1085 16.14 -31.00 -40.92
N VAL A 1086 16.22 -30.04 -40.00
CA VAL A 1086 17.36 -29.84 -39.10
C VAL A 1086 17.49 -30.99 -38.10
N LEU A 1087 16.38 -31.41 -37.51
CA LEU A 1087 16.36 -32.47 -36.49
C LEU A 1087 16.26 -33.89 -37.06
N ALA A 1088 16.17 -34.03 -38.39
CA ALA A 1088 16.24 -35.34 -39.05
C ALA A 1088 17.65 -35.94 -38.89
N ALA A 1089 17.73 -37.16 -38.35
CA ALA A 1089 18.99 -37.88 -38.21
C ALA A 1089 19.09 -39.06 -39.19
N ASP A 1090 20.06 -39.03 -40.11
CA ASP A 1090 20.39 -40.14 -41.03
C ASP A 1090 21.71 -40.84 -40.61
N GLY A 1091 21.71 -41.41 -39.41
CA GLY A 1091 22.84 -42.18 -38.87
C GLY A 1091 23.94 -41.38 -38.16
N GLU A 1092 23.88 -40.04 -38.18
CA GLU A 1092 24.73 -39.12 -37.41
C GLU A 1092 23.87 -38.10 -36.64
N PRO A 1093 24.35 -37.54 -35.51
CA PRO A 1093 23.65 -36.48 -34.79
C PRO A 1093 23.35 -35.26 -35.67
N PRO A 1094 22.19 -34.59 -35.51
CA PRO A 1094 21.85 -33.42 -36.30
C PRO A 1094 22.83 -32.25 -36.09
N SER A 1095 23.00 -31.43 -37.13
CA SER A 1095 23.82 -30.22 -37.10
C SER A 1095 22.91 -28.98 -37.17
N ILE A 1096 22.80 -28.26 -36.07
CA ILE A 1096 21.85 -27.15 -35.88
C ILE A 1096 22.47 -25.85 -36.42
N PRO A 1097 21.80 -25.14 -37.34
CA PRO A 1097 22.25 -23.84 -37.84
C PRO A 1097 22.10 -22.75 -36.77
N LEU A 1098 22.86 -21.67 -36.92
CA LEU A 1098 22.80 -20.52 -36.01
C LEU A 1098 21.91 -19.42 -36.60
N LEU A 1099 21.25 -18.65 -35.72
CA LEU A 1099 20.49 -17.45 -36.05
C LEU A 1099 21.43 -16.23 -36.04
N GLU A 1100 21.25 -15.34 -37.01
CA GLU A 1100 21.89 -14.03 -37.08
C GLU A 1100 20.87 -12.96 -36.67
N PHE A 1101 21.33 -11.87 -36.03
CA PHE A 1101 20.45 -10.75 -35.66
C PHE A 1101 19.79 -10.06 -36.87
N GLU A 1102 20.33 -10.24 -38.09
CA GLU A 1102 19.76 -9.69 -39.33
C GLU A 1102 18.63 -10.54 -39.93
N SER A 1103 18.35 -11.74 -39.39
CA SER A 1103 17.44 -12.72 -40.03
C SER A 1103 16.02 -12.74 -39.45
N GLY A 1104 15.48 -11.61 -39.00
CA GLY A 1104 14.11 -11.52 -38.45
C GLY A 1104 13.28 -10.44 -39.17
N THR A 1105 12.17 -10.85 -39.79
CA THR A 1105 11.13 -9.96 -40.36
C THR A 1105 10.12 -9.51 -39.33
#